data_AF-A0A1Y6BDE9-F1
#
_entry.id   AF-A0A1Y6BDE9-F1
#
_cell.length_a   1.000
_cell.length_b   1.000
_cell.length_c   1.000
_cell.angle_alpha   90.00
_cell.angle_beta   90.00
_cell.angle_gamma   90.00
#
_symmetry.space_group_name_H-M   'P 1'
#
loop_
_entity.id
_entity.type
_entity.pdbx_description
1 polymer ?
#
loop_
_entity_poly.entity_id
_entity_poly.type
_entity_poly.pdbx_seq_one_letter_code
_entity_poly.pdbx_strand_id
1 'polypeptide(L)'
;MYKKFVLSCATVMALSGFAAATNAASTISIYDTAPGWASMNGGTTGGGTDLSKAVTVTSMSALKSAVSGSSKKIVLVEPGNYDGTLSPGANTTIIGTAPGVRISGNISVSGSDKKNIIVRNIAVRGKPCGSNDACKSGSDGVYIGNGATNIWFDHVDVSDGQDGNFDVTRSGDFVTCSWCKFYYTYDKDHRLSNLIAGSDNETESRGKLNITYMNSMWGDRVNSRQPRGRFGKIHMLNNYHKNSGSLHGVGKEMALIAENSYYDVPGKDVFFSMGSPKGWKGSGNKGSAKNLNATSGSTFTIPYSYSKMSADEAKAAVLSSDCGAGNTCLFDHDGTGSSSSSSSSSSSSSSSSSSSSSSSSSSSSSSSSSSSGSTGGSCSGVNEYPNWTSKDWSGGDYTHAKAGDEMAYQGKLYRANWYTTTVPGSDSSWTLLGNCGSSSSSSSSSSSSSSSSSSSSSSTSSTSSSSSSSSSSSSSSSSSSSSSSSSSSSSSSSGSTGGNCSGINVYPDWTAKDWAGGEYNHAEGGDQMVYQSSLYQANWYTNSVPGSDASWTLEGSCGGSTSSSSSSSSSSSSSSSSSSSSSSSSSGSTTSSSGGTFSVNENGQITKNGEVFPVQCGSWFGLEGRHEPSNDPSNPSGAPMELYIGNTFWSNDHSRTMQQTMDEITQRGINVIRFPVVPQTLDPNDPQGKGSVLKNYEPMRQQNARQAMEDFIVMADQNGLEVMLDIHSCSNYVGWRAGRFDARPPYADNDRDSYDFKRENWSCAASGNPSSVTNVQAYDKQKWLNDLRELAGLSAQLGVDNIIGIDIFNEPFDYTWDEWKTHVEDAYEAISEVNPDLLLFVQGISANANAQDGTPDSKDPVAHGDEFSNPNWGENLYPARNAMPNIPKSKLVWSPHTYGPSVFVQRMFMDPAQPECEGLEGDAAGDAKCNIVINPDLLRSGWEEHFGYLRDMGYAVVVGEFGGHLDWPEASSVRDMARWSHITDNVDEQWQQAFVGYMDEKNIEACYWSINPESGDTGGLYNSSYHPVNNTTDWGVWTTPNETKWDMLFRLWD
;
A
#
# COMPACT_ATOMS: atom_id res chain seq x y z
N MET A 1 66.33 -14.24 13.92
CA MET A 1 66.73 -14.70 15.27
C MET A 1 65.52 -14.63 16.20
N TYR A 2 65.48 -15.42 17.28
CA TYR A 2 64.71 -15.27 18.53
C TYR A 2 63.36 -14.50 18.49
N LYS A 3 62.19 -15.16 18.68
CA LYS A 3 61.50 -15.44 19.99
C LYS A 3 60.92 -14.17 20.63
N LYS A 4 59.67 -14.07 21.15
CA LYS A 4 58.59 -15.01 21.60
C LYS A 4 57.21 -14.40 21.21
N PHE A 5 56.06 -15.08 21.07
CA PHE A 5 55.38 -16.14 21.88
C PHE A 5 54.64 -15.62 23.14
N VAL A 6 53.32 -15.39 23.03
CA VAL A 6 52.30 -15.64 24.08
C VAL A 6 51.04 -16.17 23.37
N LEU A 7 50.29 -17.04 24.05
CA LEU A 7 49.05 -17.67 23.60
C LEU A 7 47.98 -17.44 24.69
N SER A 8 46.73 -17.16 24.32
CA SER A 8 45.59 -17.36 25.23
C SER A 8 44.29 -17.55 24.46
N CYS A 9 43.42 -18.43 24.97
CA CYS A 9 42.06 -18.61 24.49
C CYS A 9 41.08 -17.91 25.43
N ALA A 10 39.98 -17.35 24.91
CA ALA A 10 38.78 -17.12 25.71
C ALA A 10 37.52 -17.10 24.83
N THR A 11 36.48 -17.76 25.31
CA THR A 11 35.15 -17.92 24.68
C THR A 11 34.33 -16.64 24.74
N VAL A 12 33.60 -16.32 23.66
CA VAL A 12 32.38 -15.49 23.67
C VAL A 12 31.33 -16.29 22.89
N MET A 13 30.54 -17.12 23.57
CA MET A 13 29.18 -16.81 24.03
C MET A 13 28.26 -16.22 22.95
N ALA A 14 27.36 -17.06 22.44
CA ALA A 14 26.19 -16.61 21.70
C ALA A 14 25.15 -16.06 22.69
N LEU A 15 24.57 -14.91 22.37
CA LEU A 15 23.43 -14.33 23.08
C LEU A 15 22.51 -13.66 22.05
N SER A 16 21.35 -14.28 21.83
CA SER A 16 20.28 -13.74 20.99
C SER A 16 19.38 -12.81 21.81
N GLY A 17 19.13 -11.60 21.31
CA GLY A 17 18.19 -10.64 21.91
C GLY A 17 17.33 -9.96 20.85
N PHE A 18 16.01 -10.04 21.00
CA PHE A 18 15.00 -9.32 20.21
C PHE A 18 14.45 -8.16 21.05
N ALA A 19 14.35 -6.96 20.47
CA ALA A 19 13.33 -5.94 20.76
C ALA A 19 13.55 -4.71 19.86
N ALA A 20 12.58 -3.84 19.55
CA ALA A 20 11.14 -4.02 19.32
C ALA A 20 10.59 -2.66 18.82
N ALA A 21 10.10 -2.58 17.58
CA ALA A 21 9.47 -1.36 17.07
C ALA A 21 8.00 -1.24 17.52
N THR A 22 7.48 -0.02 17.60
CA THR A 22 6.09 0.28 17.97
C THR A 22 5.28 0.66 16.73
N ASN A 23 4.28 -0.15 16.39
CA ASN A 23 3.64 -0.11 15.07
C ASN A 23 2.41 0.82 15.03
N ALA A 24 2.14 1.40 13.86
CA ALA A 24 0.78 1.73 13.46
C ALA A 24 0.06 0.40 13.10
N ALA A 25 -1.00 0.06 13.83
CA ALA A 25 -1.56 -1.30 13.82
C ALA A 25 -2.24 -1.67 12.48
N SER A 26 -1.65 -2.59 11.72
CA SER A 26 -2.17 -2.99 10.41
C SER A 26 -3.61 -3.52 10.43
N THR A 27 -4.31 -3.28 9.33
CA THR A 27 -5.76 -3.46 9.19
C THR A 27 -6.14 -4.75 8.49
N ILE A 28 -7.24 -5.36 8.92
CA ILE A 28 -7.99 -6.30 8.07
C ILE A 28 -9.04 -5.56 7.23
N SER A 29 -9.25 -5.98 5.98
CA SER A 29 -10.19 -5.33 5.04
C SER A 29 -11.46 -6.15 4.82
N ILE A 30 -12.57 -5.50 4.47
CA ILE A 30 -13.80 -6.21 4.09
C ILE A 30 -13.62 -7.04 2.80
N TYR A 31 -12.68 -6.68 1.94
CA TYR A 31 -12.46 -7.32 0.64
C TYR A 31 -11.61 -8.60 0.70
N ASP A 32 -11.02 -8.94 1.85
CA ASP A 32 -10.15 -10.10 2.00
C ASP A 32 -10.87 -11.41 1.66
N THR A 33 -10.24 -12.23 0.82
CA THR A 33 -10.85 -13.49 0.34
C THR A 33 -10.42 -14.68 1.20
N ALA A 34 -11.39 -15.55 1.55
CA ALA A 34 -11.14 -16.68 2.43
C ALA A 34 -10.14 -17.69 1.80
N PRO A 35 -8.94 -17.89 2.38
CA PRO A 35 -7.90 -18.73 1.81
C PRO A 35 -8.13 -20.22 2.11
N GLY A 36 -7.17 -21.06 1.71
CA GLY A 36 -7.11 -22.46 2.12
C GLY A 36 -8.34 -23.28 1.70
N TRP A 37 -8.76 -24.22 2.54
CA TRP A 37 -9.94 -25.05 2.28
C TRP A 37 -11.27 -24.27 2.29
N ALA A 38 -11.33 -23.07 2.85
CA ALA A 38 -12.51 -22.21 2.82
C ALA A 38 -12.75 -21.55 1.44
N SER A 39 -11.70 -21.43 0.60
CA SER A 39 -11.79 -21.02 -0.81
C SER A 39 -12.51 -22.05 -1.71
N MET A 40 -12.54 -23.32 -1.31
CA MET A 40 -13.05 -24.41 -2.13
C MET A 40 -14.59 -24.53 -2.06
N ASN A 41 -15.20 -25.43 -2.83
CA ASN A 41 -16.64 -25.72 -2.77
C ASN A 41 -17.55 -24.49 -3.06
N GLY A 42 -17.08 -23.58 -3.91
CA GLY A 42 -17.77 -22.31 -4.23
C GLY A 42 -17.34 -21.12 -3.37
N GLY A 43 -16.36 -21.31 -2.48
CA GLY A 43 -15.75 -20.23 -1.68
C GLY A 43 -16.54 -19.87 -0.42
N THR A 44 -15.92 -19.00 0.38
CA THR A 44 -16.54 -18.42 1.58
C THR A 44 -16.52 -16.91 1.43
N THR A 45 -17.70 -16.32 1.25
CA THR A 45 -17.97 -14.90 0.97
C THR A 45 -18.78 -14.21 2.08
N GLY A 46 -19.26 -14.97 3.08
CA GLY A 46 -20.02 -14.45 4.21
C GLY A 46 -21.27 -13.66 3.78
N GLY A 47 -21.39 -12.44 4.26
CA GLY A 47 -22.42 -11.47 3.85
C GLY A 47 -22.19 -10.82 2.49
N GLY A 48 -20.99 -10.93 1.91
CA GLY A 48 -20.49 -10.01 0.88
C GLY A 48 -19.73 -8.83 1.47
N THR A 49 -19.46 -7.82 0.64
CA THR A 49 -18.56 -6.69 0.93
C THR A 49 -19.26 -5.33 1.07
N ASP A 50 -20.58 -5.31 0.96
CA ASP A 50 -21.40 -4.10 0.93
C ASP A 50 -21.65 -3.52 2.34
N LEU A 51 -20.72 -2.70 2.82
CA LEU A 51 -20.76 -2.09 4.16
C LEU A 51 -21.93 -1.12 4.36
N SER A 52 -22.56 -0.61 3.29
CA SER A 52 -23.81 0.19 3.39
C SER A 52 -24.98 -0.58 4.02
N LYS A 53 -24.86 -1.90 4.14
CA LYS A 53 -25.85 -2.83 4.74
C LYS A 53 -25.31 -3.55 5.97
N ALA A 54 -24.18 -3.09 6.52
CA ALA A 54 -23.63 -3.63 7.75
C ALA A 54 -24.46 -3.24 8.99
N VAL A 55 -24.39 -4.06 10.04
CA VAL A 55 -25.06 -3.83 11.32
C VAL A 55 -24.03 -3.76 12.43
N THR A 56 -23.74 -2.56 12.92
CA THR A 56 -22.85 -2.35 14.07
C THR A 56 -23.55 -2.71 15.38
N VAL A 57 -22.85 -3.43 16.26
CA VAL A 57 -23.39 -3.93 17.53
C VAL A 57 -22.42 -3.72 18.70
N THR A 58 -22.96 -3.24 19.81
CA THR A 58 -22.24 -2.92 21.06
C THR A 58 -22.63 -3.81 22.25
N SER A 59 -23.45 -4.84 22.02
CA SER A 59 -23.94 -5.73 23.07
C SER A 59 -24.24 -7.14 22.56
N MET A 60 -24.16 -8.13 23.46
CA MET A 60 -24.34 -9.54 23.09
C MET A 60 -25.79 -9.90 22.69
N SER A 61 -26.78 -9.14 23.15
CA SER A 61 -28.17 -9.26 22.66
C SER A 61 -28.28 -8.80 21.21
N ALA A 62 -27.77 -7.61 20.89
CA ALA A 62 -27.75 -7.08 19.53
C ALA A 62 -26.96 -7.99 18.58
N LEU A 63 -25.76 -8.44 19.00
CA LEU A 63 -24.93 -9.37 18.24
C LEU A 63 -25.64 -10.69 17.94
N LYS A 64 -26.28 -11.32 18.95
CA LYS A 64 -27.08 -12.55 18.76
C LYS A 64 -28.23 -12.36 17.77
N SER A 65 -28.92 -11.22 17.79
CA SER A 65 -29.97 -10.90 16.82
C SER A 65 -29.41 -10.68 15.41
N ALA A 66 -28.35 -9.88 15.27
CA ALA A 66 -27.76 -9.50 13.99
C ALA A 66 -27.18 -10.70 13.21
N VAL A 67 -26.58 -11.69 13.88
CA VAL A 67 -26.01 -12.87 13.21
C VAL A 67 -27.05 -13.95 12.86
N SER A 68 -28.31 -13.79 13.25
CA SER A 68 -29.35 -14.82 13.14
C SER A 68 -29.96 -14.92 11.74
N GLY A 69 -30.51 -16.09 11.39
CA GLY A 69 -31.10 -16.33 10.06
C GLY A 69 -30.09 -16.48 8.92
N SER A 70 -30.59 -16.72 7.71
CA SER A 70 -29.81 -17.18 6.55
C SER A 70 -29.59 -16.14 5.44
N SER A 71 -30.08 -14.91 5.62
CA SER A 71 -29.83 -13.79 4.71
C SER A 71 -28.35 -13.36 4.73
N LYS A 72 -27.85 -12.85 3.60
CA LYS A 72 -26.57 -12.14 3.53
C LYS A 72 -26.59 -10.95 4.50
N LYS A 73 -25.55 -10.83 5.33
CA LYS A 73 -25.38 -9.75 6.31
C LYS A 73 -23.94 -9.62 6.80
N ILE A 74 -23.52 -8.39 7.06
CA ILE A 74 -22.25 -8.04 7.68
C ILE A 74 -22.56 -7.48 9.07
N VAL A 75 -21.83 -7.92 10.09
CA VAL A 75 -22.02 -7.51 11.49
C VAL A 75 -20.70 -7.00 12.04
N LEU A 76 -20.68 -5.73 12.44
CA LEU A 76 -19.49 -5.04 12.94
C LEU A 76 -19.60 -4.95 14.45
N VAL A 77 -18.54 -5.32 15.17
CA VAL A 77 -18.60 -5.56 16.63
C VAL A 77 -17.61 -4.64 17.33
N GLU A 78 -18.11 -3.71 18.15
CA GLU A 78 -17.26 -2.73 18.83
C GLU A 78 -16.48 -3.34 20.00
N PRO A 79 -15.29 -2.81 20.37
CA PRO A 79 -14.49 -3.29 21.49
C PRO A 79 -15.30 -3.36 22.79
N GLY A 80 -15.21 -4.49 23.49
CA GLY A 80 -16.08 -4.75 24.64
C GLY A 80 -16.23 -6.23 24.96
N ASN A 81 -16.96 -6.51 26.04
CA ASN A 81 -17.09 -7.85 26.60
C ASN A 81 -18.51 -8.43 26.43
N TYR A 82 -18.64 -9.40 25.53
CA TYR A 82 -19.90 -9.99 25.08
C TYR A 82 -20.14 -11.34 25.79
N ASP A 83 -21.03 -11.39 26.78
CA ASP A 83 -21.20 -12.59 27.63
C ASP A 83 -22.18 -13.64 27.03
N GLY A 84 -21.66 -14.86 26.82
CA GLY A 84 -22.42 -16.06 26.48
C GLY A 84 -22.11 -16.66 25.10
N THR A 85 -22.98 -17.56 24.65
CA THR A 85 -22.82 -18.28 23.37
C THR A 85 -23.28 -17.46 22.17
N LEU A 86 -22.46 -17.41 21.11
CA LEU A 86 -22.83 -16.88 19.80
C LEU A 86 -23.08 -18.04 18.81
N SER A 87 -24.15 -17.96 18.02
CA SER A 87 -24.50 -18.99 17.03
C SER A 87 -24.95 -18.35 15.72
N PRO A 88 -24.02 -18.03 14.80
CA PRO A 88 -24.36 -17.42 13.53
C PRO A 88 -25.27 -18.31 12.67
N GLY A 89 -26.03 -17.68 11.78
CA GLY A 89 -26.68 -18.34 10.64
C GLY A 89 -25.86 -18.23 9.36
N ALA A 90 -26.39 -18.77 8.26
CA ALA A 90 -25.72 -18.75 6.97
C ALA A 90 -25.49 -17.34 6.41
N ASN A 91 -24.49 -17.21 5.51
CA ASN A 91 -24.19 -15.98 4.78
C ASN A 91 -23.90 -14.78 5.70
N THR A 92 -23.03 -14.99 6.69
CA THR A 92 -22.74 -13.99 7.73
C THR A 92 -21.25 -13.65 7.71
N THR A 93 -20.92 -12.37 7.63
CA THR A 93 -19.59 -11.84 7.99
C THR A 93 -19.70 -11.20 9.36
N ILE A 94 -18.79 -11.52 10.28
CA ILE A 94 -18.69 -10.90 11.61
C ILE A 94 -17.26 -10.37 11.76
N ILE A 95 -17.09 -9.10 12.09
CA ILE A 95 -15.77 -8.48 12.24
C ILE A 95 -15.73 -7.64 13.51
N GLY A 96 -14.67 -7.80 14.32
CA GLY A 96 -14.34 -6.86 15.39
C GLY A 96 -13.68 -5.60 14.81
N THR A 97 -14.20 -4.42 15.17
CA THR A 97 -13.80 -3.13 14.56
C THR A 97 -12.39 -2.68 14.96
N ALA A 98 -11.95 -3.06 16.16
CA ALA A 98 -10.61 -2.81 16.68
C ALA A 98 -10.23 -3.88 17.73
N PRO A 99 -8.98 -3.90 18.24
CA PRO A 99 -8.57 -4.85 19.28
C PRO A 99 -9.43 -4.73 20.55
N GLY A 100 -9.57 -5.84 21.28
CA GLY A 100 -10.30 -5.87 22.55
C GLY A 100 -11.78 -6.29 22.47
N VAL A 101 -12.32 -6.60 21.29
CA VAL A 101 -13.59 -7.33 21.16
C VAL A 101 -13.45 -8.73 21.76
N ARG A 102 -14.20 -9.05 22.82
CA ARG A 102 -14.11 -10.36 23.51
C ARG A 102 -15.47 -10.98 23.80
N ILE A 103 -15.73 -12.15 23.22
CA ILE A 103 -16.82 -13.04 23.62
C ILE A 103 -16.38 -13.83 24.86
N SER A 104 -17.01 -13.55 26.01
CA SER A 104 -16.86 -14.34 27.23
C SER A 104 -17.87 -15.49 27.24
N GLY A 105 -17.51 -16.60 26.63
CA GLY A 105 -18.41 -17.70 26.32
C GLY A 105 -17.83 -18.56 25.20
N ASN A 106 -18.58 -18.71 24.11
CA ASN A 106 -18.18 -19.53 22.97
C ASN A 106 -18.88 -19.14 21.66
N ILE A 107 -18.32 -19.57 20.54
CA ILE A 107 -18.98 -19.54 19.22
C ILE A 107 -19.35 -20.98 18.82
N SER A 108 -20.60 -21.21 18.41
CA SER A 108 -21.07 -22.53 17.97
C SER A 108 -21.72 -22.46 16.58
N VAL A 109 -21.02 -23.02 15.60
CA VAL A 109 -21.39 -23.13 14.19
C VAL A 109 -21.84 -24.57 13.91
N SER A 110 -23.05 -24.89 14.38
CA SER A 110 -23.59 -26.26 14.37
C SER A 110 -24.83 -26.40 13.49
N GLY A 111 -24.76 -27.24 12.45
CA GLY A 111 -25.89 -27.62 11.59
C GLY A 111 -25.56 -27.51 10.10
N SER A 112 -26.25 -28.29 9.25
CA SER A 112 -26.08 -28.24 7.78
C SER A 112 -26.75 -27.03 7.12
N ASP A 113 -27.51 -26.24 7.89
CA ASP A 113 -27.91 -24.87 7.53
C ASP A 113 -26.75 -23.87 7.71
N LYS A 114 -25.73 -24.19 8.52
CA LYS A 114 -24.60 -23.30 8.85
C LYS A 114 -23.55 -23.36 7.76
N LYS A 115 -23.64 -22.42 6.82
CA LYS A 115 -22.69 -22.34 5.72
C LYS A 115 -22.41 -20.92 5.27
N ASN A 116 -21.25 -20.73 4.65
CA ASN A 116 -20.78 -19.44 4.16
C ASN A 116 -20.69 -18.40 5.30
N ILE A 117 -19.78 -18.62 6.25
CA ILE A 117 -19.65 -17.81 7.47
C ILE A 117 -18.19 -17.38 7.65
N ILE A 118 -18.00 -16.08 7.92
CA ILE A 118 -16.70 -15.45 8.17
C ILE A 118 -16.73 -14.82 9.57
N VAL A 119 -15.69 -15.03 10.38
CA VAL A 119 -15.52 -14.42 11.72
C VAL A 119 -14.10 -13.88 11.84
N ARG A 120 -13.93 -12.57 12.06
CA ARG A 120 -12.60 -11.92 12.10
C ARG A 120 -12.39 -11.00 13.29
N ASN A 121 -11.14 -10.84 13.73
CA ASN A 121 -10.69 -9.88 14.74
C ASN A 121 -11.46 -9.93 16.08
N ILE A 122 -11.69 -11.13 16.62
CA ILE A 122 -12.46 -11.35 17.86
C ILE A 122 -11.72 -12.29 18.81
N ALA A 123 -11.65 -11.94 20.09
CA ALA A 123 -11.27 -12.87 21.15
C ALA A 123 -12.47 -13.72 21.60
N VAL A 124 -12.26 -15.02 21.80
CA VAL A 124 -13.25 -15.96 22.32
C VAL A 124 -12.67 -16.66 23.54
N ARG A 125 -13.17 -16.29 24.73
CA ARG A 125 -12.66 -16.78 26.01
C ARG A 125 -13.70 -17.61 26.75
N GLY A 126 -13.41 -18.90 26.92
CA GLY A 126 -14.25 -19.85 27.64
C GLY A 126 -14.46 -19.49 29.11
N LYS A 127 -15.59 -19.93 29.68
CA LYS A 127 -15.89 -19.75 31.11
C LYS A 127 -15.04 -20.71 31.95
N PRO A 128 -14.44 -20.28 33.08
CA PRO A 128 -13.69 -21.17 33.96
C PRO A 128 -14.49 -22.41 34.40
N CYS A 129 -13.82 -23.58 34.46
CA CYS A 129 -14.41 -24.84 34.88
C CYS A 129 -13.71 -25.38 36.14
N GLY A 130 -14.48 -25.69 37.19
CA GLY A 130 -13.96 -26.00 38.53
C GLY A 130 -13.51 -27.45 38.74
N SER A 131 -13.67 -28.34 37.76
CA SER A 131 -13.19 -29.72 37.81
C SER A 131 -12.96 -30.27 36.41
N ASN A 132 -12.10 -31.28 36.28
CA ASN A 132 -11.77 -31.93 35.02
C ASN A 132 -13.01 -32.42 34.26
N ASP A 133 -14.00 -32.98 34.96
CA ASP A 133 -15.23 -33.46 34.33
C ASP A 133 -16.20 -32.33 33.97
N ALA A 134 -16.26 -31.24 34.75
CA ALA A 134 -16.99 -30.04 34.38
C ALA A 134 -16.37 -29.32 33.16
N CYS A 135 -15.06 -29.47 32.94
CA CYS A 135 -14.39 -29.02 31.72
C CYS A 135 -14.80 -29.88 30.51
N LYS A 136 -14.68 -31.22 30.60
CA LYS A 136 -15.10 -32.19 29.55
C LYS A 136 -16.58 -32.12 29.15
N SER A 137 -17.46 -31.66 30.05
CA SER A 137 -18.88 -31.49 29.78
C SER A 137 -19.27 -30.03 29.47
N GLY A 138 -18.28 -29.14 29.37
CA GLY A 138 -18.47 -27.73 29.05
C GLY A 138 -18.58 -27.48 27.54
N SER A 139 -18.54 -26.21 27.15
CA SER A 139 -18.47 -25.82 25.73
C SER A 139 -17.04 -25.61 25.26
N ASP A 140 -16.73 -26.04 24.04
CA ASP A 140 -15.54 -25.58 23.30
C ASP A 140 -15.56 -24.05 23.16
N GLY A 141 -14.39 -23.42 23.04
CA GLY A 141 -14.31 -21.97 22.72
C GLY A 141 -14.96 -21.66 21.36
N VAL A 142 -14.58 -22.42 20.34
CA VAL A 142 -15.21 -22.45 19.02
C VAL A 142 -15.55 -23.89 18.67
N TYR A 143 -16.81 -24.16 18.33
CA TYR A 143 -17.28 -25.45 17.83
C TYR A 143 -17.79 -25.29 16.39
N ILE A 144 -17.31 -26.14 15.48
CA ILE A 144 -17.82 -26.25 14.10
C ILE A 144 -18.25 -27.69 13.84
N GLY A 145 -19.48 -27.92 13.37
CA GLY A 145 -19.89 -29.29 13.04
C GLY A 145 -21.37 -29.49 12.73
N ASN A 146 -21.80 -30.75 12.84
CA ASN A 146 -23.12 -31.23 12.44
C ASN A 146 -23.47 -30.88 10.98
N GLY A 147 -22.48 -30.99 10.09
CA GLY A 147 -22.60 -30.72 8.66
C GLY A 147 -22.38 -29.27 8.21
N ALA A 148 -21.84 -28.39 9.06
CA ALA A 148 -21.50 -27.02 8.69
C ALA A 148 -20.39 -26.95 7.61
N THR A 149 -20.49 -26.03 6.64
CA THR A 149 -19.55 -25.97 5.48
C THR A 149 -19.17 -24.56 5.05
N ASN A 150 -17.95 -24.36 4.53
CA ASN A 150 -17.46 -23.06 4.03
C ASN A 150 -17.44 -22.02 5.15
N ILE A 151 -16.49 -22.21 6.06
CA ILE A 151 -16.35 -21.47 7.31
C ILE A 151 -14.91 -20.92 7.41
N TRP A 152 -14.77 -19.62 7.64
CA TRP A 152 -13.48 -18.95 7.78
C TRP A 152 -13.41 -18.21 9.13
N PHE A 153 -12.35 -18.46 9.87
CA PHE A 153 -11.96 -17.73 11.08
C PHE A 153 -10.60 -17.08 10.81
N ASP A 154 -10.45 -15.80 11.14
CA ASP A 154 -9.26 -15.02 10.79
C ASP A 154 -8.90 -13.98 11.87
N HIS A 155 -7.65 -13.89 12.31
CA HIS A 155 -7.26 -12.98 13.40
C HIS A 155 -8.13 -13.20 14.66
N VAL A 156 -8.23 -14.44 15.11
CA VAL A 156 -9.10 -14.85 16.24
C VAL A 156 -8.25 -15.39 17.38
N ASP A 157 -8.31 -14.72 18.53
CA ASP A 157 -7.74 -15.17 19.79
C ASP A 157 -8.71 -16.14 20.48
N VAL A 158 -8.29 -17.35 20.83
CA VAL A 158 -9.15 -18.36 21.46
C VAL A 158 -8.46 -18.97 22.68
N SER A 159 -9.09 -18.77 23.84
CA SER A 159 -8.54 -19.18 25.13
C SER A 159 -9.59 -19.77 26.06
N ASP A 160 -9.14 -20.57 27.02
CA ASP A 160 -9.95 -21.08 28.16
C ASP A 160 -11.20 -21.89 27.80
N GLY A 161 -11.36 -22.33 26.54
CA GLY A 161 -12.47 -23.18 26.09
C GLY A 161 -12.55 -24.46 26.93
N GLN A 162 -13.77 -24.89 27.32
CA GLN A 162 -13.94 -25.81 28.45
C GLN A 162 -13.52 -27.24 28.12
N ASP A 163 -13.99 -27.81 27.00
CA ASP A 163 -13.36 -29.00 26.39
C ASP A 163 -12.18 -28.54 25.51
N GLY A 164 -12.42 -28.28 24.23
CA GLY A 164 -11.46 -27.72 23.29
C GLY A 164 -11.44 -26.19 23.25
N ASN A 165 -10.41 -25.64 22.61
CA ASN A 165 -10.41 -24.24 22.17
C ASN A 165 -11.11 -24.12 20.80
N PHE A 166 -10.78 -24.96 19.81
CA PHE A 166 -11.34 -24.89 18.46
C PHE A 166 -11.50 -26.30 17.88
N ASP A 167 -12.70 -26.86 18.03
CA ASP A 167 -13.00 -28.25 17.69
C ASP A 167 -13.89 -28.34 16.43
N VAL A 168 -13.50 -29.21 15.49
CA VAL A 168 -14.22 -29.43 14.22
C VAL A 168 -14.62 -30.90 14.10
N THR A 169 -15.92 -31.20 14.18
CA THR A 169 -16.43 -32.57 14.27
C THR A 169 -17.72 -32.77 13.47
N ARG A 170 -18.21 -34.02 13.40
CA ARG A 170 -19.54 -34.39 12.87
C ARG A 170 -19.82 -33.78 11.49
N SER A 171 -18.99 -34.16 10.52
CA SER A 171 -19.10 -33.74 9.11
C SER A 171 -18.93 -32.24 8.83
N GLY A 172 -18.33 -31.46 9.74
CA GLY A 172 -17.83 -30.12 9.40
C GLY A 172 -16.87 -30.19 8.20
N ASP A 173 -16.89 -29.21 7.29
CA ASP A 173 -16.12 -29.27 6.05
C ASP A 173 -15.76 -27.90 5.47
N PHE A 174 -14.70 -27.83 4.63
CA PHE A 174 -14.23 -26.59 4.02
C PHE A 174 -14.02 -25.45 5.04
N VAL A 175 -13.20 -25.74 6.05
CA VAL A 175 -12.90 -24.83 7.16
C VAL A 175 -11.50 -24.26 7.00
N THR A 176 -11.28 -22.99 7.34
CA THR A 176 -9.93 -22.41 7.47
C THR A 176 -9.84 -21.52 8.70
N CYS A 177 -8.77 -21.69 9.48
CA CYS A 177 -8.31 -20.74 10.46
C CYS A 177 -7.02 -20.10 9.94
N SER A 178 -7.00 -18.78 9.80
CA SER A 178 -5.81 -17.99 9.50
C SER A 178 -5.52 -17.02 10.64
N TRP A 179 -4.26 -16.78 10.98
CA TRP A 179 -3.88 -15.83 12.04
C TRP A 179 -4.61 -16.09 13.40
N CYS A 180 -4.95 -17.36 13.67
CA CYS A 180 -5.66 -17.77 14.87
C CYS A 180 -4.66 -18.07 16.00
N LYS A 181 -5.01 -17.75 17.26
CA LYS A 181 -4.13 -17.97 18.41
C LYS A 181 -4.82 -18.80 19.48
N PHE A 182 -4.17 -19.89 19.92
CA PHE A 182 -4.73 -20.89 20.82
C PHE A 182 -3.86 -21.08 22.07
N TYR A 183 -4.44 -20.88 23.26
CA TYR A 183 -3.73 -20.98 24.55
C TYR A 183 -4.69 -21.19 25.73
N TYR A 184 -4.15 -21.30 26.95
CA TYR A 184 -4.94 -21.32 28.20
C TYR A 184 -4.29 -20.39 29.24
N THR A 185 -5.08 -19.52 29.88
CA THR A 185 -4.55 -18.54 30.84
C THR A 185 -4.32 -19.15 32.22
N TYR A 186 -4.90 -20.32 32.51
CA TYR A 186 -4.82 -21.00 33.79
C TYR A 186 -4.64 -22.51 33.64
N ASP A 187 -4.19 -23.15 34.72
CA ASP A 187 -3.97 -24.59 34.75
C ASP A 187 -5.27 -25.35 35.10
N LYS A 188 -5.81 -26.05 34.10
CA LYS A 188 -6.78 -27.16 34.24
C LYS A 188 -6.21 -28.45 33.66
N ASP A 189 -6.67 -29.62 34.07
CA ASP A 189 -6.22 -30.90 33.48
C ASP A 189 -6.46 -30.95 31.95
N HIS A 190 -7.61 -30.43 31.55
CA HIS A 190 -8.20 -30.64 30.24
C HIS A 190 -7.85 -29.48 29.27
N ARG A 191 -6.57 -29.39 28.86
CA ARG A 191 -6.06 -28.33 27.96
C ARG A 191 -5.77 -28.87 26.56
N LEU A 192 -6.83 -29.31 25.89
CA LEU A 192 -6.77 -30.15 24.70
C LEU A 192 -7.31 -29.35 23.49
N SER A 193 -6.44 -28.62 22.79
CA SER A 193 -6.82 -27.41 22.05
C SER A 193 -7.74 -27.60 20.82
N ASN A 194 -7.39 -28.47 19.86
CA ASN A 194 -8.10 -28.57 18.57
C ASN A 194 -8.35 -30.03 18.15
N LEU A 195 -9.54 -30.56 18.44
CA LEU A 195 -10.00 -31.89 18.03
C LEU A 195 -10.55 -31.88 16.60
N ILE A 196 -10.27 -32.94 15.85
CA ILE A 196 -10.83 -33.19 14.52
C ILE A 196 -11.45 -34.59 14.53
N ALA A 197 -12.78 -34.69 14.53
CA ALA A 197 -13.55 -35.91 14.86
C ALA A 197 -13.24 -36.53 16.24
N GLY A 198 -14.26 -36.56 17.10
CA GLY A 198 -14.12 -37.01 18.48
C GLY A 198 -13.92 -38.52 18.63
N SER A 199 -14.40 -39.31 17.67
CA SER A 199 -14.41 -40.77 17.75
C SER A 199 -14.08 -41.45 16.42
N ASP A 200 -13.45 -42.63 16.52
CA ASP A 200 -13.30 -43.57 15.41
C ASP A 200 -14.65 -44.03 14.83
N ASN A 201 -15.74 -43.90 15.60
CA ASN A 201 -17.10 -44.27 15.19
C ASN A 201 -17.88 -43.10 14.55
N GLU A 202 -17.28 -41.93 14.41
CA GLU A 202 -17.85 -40.74 13.74
C GLU A 202 -17.77 -40.90 12.21
N THR A 203 -18.40 -41.97 11.69
CA THR A 203 -18.26 -42.39 10.28
C THR A 203 -18.95 -41.44 9.30
N GLU A 204 -19.82 -40.55 9.78
CA GLU A 204 -20.38 -39.42 9.04
C GLU A 204 -19.31 -38.41 8.59
N SER A 205 -18.15 -38.36 9.26
CA SER A 205 -17.03 -37.48 8.91
C SER A 205 -16.12 -38.03 7.79
N ARG A 206 -16.45 -39.19 7.21
CA ARG A 206 -15.69 -39.78 6.10
C ARG A 206 -15.77 -38.94 4.83
N GLY A 207 -14.62 -38.55 4.29
CA GLY A 207 -14.52 -37.66 3.12
C GLY A 207 -14.80 -36.17 3.42
N LYS A 208 -15.17 -35.86 4.68
CA LYS A 208 -15.37 -34.53 5.24
C LYS A 208 -14.16 -34.14 6.10
N LEU A 209 -14.23 -33.03 6.82
CA LEU A 209 -13.13 -32.45 7.61
C LEU A 209 -11.92 -32.06 6.74
N ASN A 210 -12.18 -31.39 5.61
CA ASN A 210 -11.14 -30.69 4.85
C ASN A 210 -10.88 -29.33 5.54
N ILE A 211 -9.73 -29.17 6.22
CA ILE A 211 -9.44 -28.04 7.14
C ILE A 211 -8.04 -27.47 6.91
N THR A 212 -7.91 -26.15 6.88
CA THR A 212 -6.61 -25.45 6.87
C THR A 212 -6.38 -24.72 8.19
N TYR A 213 -5.16 -24.80 8.71
CA TYR A 213 -4.62 -23.88 9.71
C TYR A 213 -3.41 -23.20 9.10
N MET A 214 -3.43 -21.88 8.99
CA MET A 214 -2.32 -21.11 8.41
C MET A 214 -1.97 -19.89 9.25
N ASN A 215 -0.69 -19.53 9.28
CA ASN A 215 -0.18 -18.38 10.03
C ASN A 215 -0.72 -18.34 11.50
N SER A 216 -0.96 -19.50 12.13
CA SER A 216 -1.66 -19.60 13.42
C SER A 216 -0.74 -20.09 14.54
N MET A 217 -1.05 -19.74 15.80
CA MET A 217 -0.22 -20.02 16.97
C MET A 217 -0.87 -21.01 17.96
N TRP A 218 -0.09 -21.99 18.44
CA TRP A 218 -0.39 -22.74 19.68
C TRP A 218 0.60 -22.38 20.78
N GLY A 219 0.16 -21.51 21.69
CA GLY A 219 0.96 -20.95 22.78
C GLY A 219 0.71 -21.58 24.14
N ASP A 220 0.65 -20.74 25.16
CA ASP A 220 0.82 -21.13 26.56
C ASP A 220 -0.16 -22.18 27.07
N ARG A 221 0.37 -23.07 27.90
CA ARG A 221 -0.31 -24.17 28.60
C ARG A 221 -1.05 -25.20 27.73
N VAL A 222 -1.04 -25.09 26.40
CA VAL A 222 -1.59 -26.12 25.50
C VAL A 222 -0.91 -27.48 25.77
N ASN A 223 -1.70 -28.49 26.15
CA ASN A 223 -1.20 -29.80 26.56
C ASN A 223 -1.23 -30.81 25.40
N SER A 224 -2.27 -30.80 24.56
CA SER A 224 -2.30 -31.60 23.32
C SER A 224 -3.32 -31.08 22.31
N ARG A 225 -3.47 -31.80 21.19
CA ARG A 225 -4.37 -31.51 20.06
C ARG A 225 -3.99 -30.22 19.33
N GLN A 226 -2.95 -30.25 18.48
CA GLN A 226 -2.46 -29.03 17.78
C GLN A 226 -2.45 -29.07 16.23
N PRO A 227 -3.37 -29.76 15.52
CA PRO A 227 -4.58 -30.44 15.96
C PRO A 227 -4.37 -31.96 16.18
N ARG A 228 -5.42 -32.68 16.59
CA ARG A 228 -5.42 -34.15 16.71
C ARG A 228 -6.77 -34.72 16.28
N GLY A 229 -6.78 -35.82 15.53
CA GLY A 229 -8.06 -36.30 15.03
C GLY A 229 -8.16 -37.62 14.27
N ARG A 230 -9.30 -37.79 13.59
CA ARG A 230 -9.62 -38.82 12.60
C ARG A 230 -10.30 -38.20 11.38
N PHE A 231 -10.23 -38.90 10.25
CA PHE A 231 -10.79 -38.48 8.96
C PHE A 231 -10.18 -37.13 8.50
N GLY A 232 -10.66 -36.56 7.39
CA GLY A 232 -10.16 -35.28 6.92
C GLY A 232 -8.88 -35.26 6.09
N LYS A 233 -8.63 -34.07 5.55
CA LYS A 233 -7.41 -33.64 4.84
C LYS A 233 -6.99 -32.31 5.46
N ILE A 234 -5.96 -32.36 6.29
CA ILE A 234 -5.57 -31.23 7.15
C ILE A 234 -4.31 -30.60 6.59
N HIS A 235 -4.32 -29.30 6.36
CA HIS A 235 -3.15 -28.54 5.92
C HIS A 235 -2.72 -27.56 7.02
N MET A 236 -1.49 -27.71 7.50
CA MET A 236 -0.81 -26.77 8.38
C MET A 236 0.20 -26.00 7.52
N LEU A 237 0.10 -24.67 7.44
CA LEU A 237 0.99 -23.81 6.66
C LEU A 237 1.53 -22.67 7.53
N ASN A 238 2.84 -22.44 7.57
CA ASN A 238 3.44 -21.28 8.25
C ASN A 238 2.98 -21.08 9.72
N ASN A 239 2.69 -22.15 10.48
CA ASN A 239 2.18 -22.03 11.85
C ASN A 239 3.31 -21.97 12.89
N TYR A 240 3.04 -21.43 14.07
CA TYR A 240 3.98 -21.42 15.21
C TYR A 240 3.46 -22.23 16.41
N HIS A 241 4.28 -23.10 16.96
CA HIS A 241 3.98 -23.85 18.18
C HIS A 241 5.02 -23.54 19.25
N LYS A 242 4.59 -23.04 20.42
CA LYS A 242 5.45 -22.66 21.55
C LYS A 242 4.86 -23.18 22.86
N ASN A 243 5.11 -24.45 23.18
CA ASN A 243 4.56 -25.12 24.37
C ASN A 243 5.33 -26.43 24.69
N SER A 244 4.89 -27.16 25.71
CA SER A 244 5.45 -28.46 26.13
C SER A 244 4.52 -29.66 25.86
N GLY A 245 3.45 -29.44 25.08
CA GLY A 245 2.39 -30.41 24.81
C GLY A 245 2.75 -31.49 23.79
N SER A 246 1.74 -32.20 23.26
CA SER A 246 1.87 -33.02 22.05
C SER A 246 1.23 -32.33 20.84
N LEU A 247 1.84 -32.53 19.67
CA LEU A 247 1.54 -31.84 18.42
C LEU A 247 0.49 -32.61 17.59
N HIS A 248 0.83 -33.06 16.38
CA HIS A 248 -0.11 -33.55 15.38
C HIS A 248 -0.42 -35.05 15.57
N GLY A 249 -1.62 -35.37 16.05
CA GLY A 249 -2.06 -36.75 16.24
C GLY A 249 -2.96 -37.25 15.11
N VAL A 250 -2.47 -38.20 14.31
CA VAL A 250 -3.09 -38.56 13.02
C VAL A 250 -3.76 -39.94 13.05
N GLY A 251 -5.09 -39.98 13.12
CA GLY A 251 -5.87 -41.20 13.40
C GLY A 251 -6.77 -41.72 12.27
N LYS A 252 -6.95 -43.05 12.26
CA LYS A 252 -7.88 -43.84 11.42
C LYS A 252 -7.85 -43.60 9.90
N GLU A 253 -8.39 -42.46 9.45
CA GLU A 253 -8.56 -42.11 8.03
C GLU A 253 -8.14 -40.65 7.73
N MET A 254 -7.44 -40.00 8.67
CA MET A 254 -6.90 -38.64 8.57
C MET A 254 -5.62 -38.60 7.75
N ALA A 255 -5.49 -37.60 6.89
CA ALA A 255 -4.23 -37.22 6.24
C ALA A 255 -3.85 -35.80 6.67
N LEU A 256 -2.58 -35.55 7.02
CA LEU A 256 -2.10 -34.23 7.42
C LEU A 256 -0.83 -33.82 6.68
N ILE A 257 -0.81 -32.61 6.14
CA ILE A 257 0.38 -31.99 5.54
C ILE A 257 0.75 -30.80 6.42
N ALA A 258 2.02 -30.69 6.80
CA ALA A 258 2.54 -29.53 7.52
C ALA A 258 3.74 -28.95 6.79
N GLU A 259 3.60 -27.73 6.26
CA GLU A 259 4.64 -27.05 5.52
C GLU A 259 5.05 -25.73 6.21
N ASN A 260 6.36 -25.47 6.16
CA ASN A 260 7.01 -24.20 6.54
C ASN A 260 6.62 -23.66 7.93
N SER A 261 6.25 -24.55 8.85
CA SER A 261 5.82 -24.21 10.22
C SER A 261 6.97 -24.36 11.22
N TYR A 262 6.94 -23.58 12.30
CA TYR A 262 7.99 -23.52 13.32
C TYR A 262 7.53 -24.13 14.65
N TYR A 263 8.38 -24.96 15.26
CA TYR A 263 8.03 -25.76 16.43
C TYR A 263 9.02 -25.58 17.59
N ASP A 264 8.77 -24.58 18.44
CA ASP A 264 9.40 -24.43 19.77
C ASP A 264 8.74 -25.36 20.79
N VAL A 265 8.86 -26.67 20.54
CA VAL A 265 8.28 -27.75 21.34
C VAL A 265 9.36 -28.83 21.54
N PRO A 266 10.36 -28.58 22.41
CA PRO A 266 11.59 -29.36 22.46
C PRO A 266 11.35 -30.82 22.83
N GLY A 267 11.99 -31.73 22.09
CA GLY A 267 12.04 -33.16 22.40
C GLY A 267 10.78 -33.96 22.08
N LYS A 268 9.69 -33.33 21.61
CA LYS A 268 8.48 -33.99 21.09
C LYS A 268 8.59 -34.23 19.59
N ASP A 269 7.92 -35.24 19.07
CA ASP A 269 7.75 -35.43 17.63
C ASP A 269 6.63 -34.54 17.10
N VAL A 270 6.83 -33.91 15.93
CA VAL A 270 5.80 -33.09 15.27
C VAL A 270 4.55 -33.90 14.92
N PHE A 271 4.73 -35.17 14.53
CA PHE A 271 3.65 -36.08 14.17
C PHE A 271 3.71 -37.35 15.01
N PHE A 272 2.55 -37.86 15.44
CA PHE A 272 2.43 -39.20 16.02
C PHE A 272 1.24 -39.97 15.43
N SER A 273 1.45 -41.28 15.22
CA SER A 273 0.40 -42.14 14.68
C SER A 273 -0.67 -42.45 15.71
N MET A 274 -1.92 -42.32 15.27
CA MET A 274 -3.10 -42.93 15.90
C MET A 274 -3.74 -43.95 14.94
N GLY A 275 -2.90 -44.63 14.13
CA GLY A 275 -3.32 -45.74 13.27
C GLY A 275 -3.97 -45.35 11.94
N SER A 276 -3.69 -44.17 11.38
CA SER A 276 -4.13 -43.84 10.00
C SER A 276 -3.18 -44.39 8.94
N PRO A 277 -3.64 -45.16 7.94
CA PRO A 277 -2.84 -45.55 6.78
C PRO A 277 -2.46 -44.38 5.85
N LYS A 278 -3.19 -43.26 5.90
CA LYS A 278 -2.89 -42.06 5.10
C LYS A 278 -1.74 -41.22 5.67
N GLY A 279 -1.54 -41.29 6.98
CA GLY A 279 -0.41 -40.63 7.66
C GLY A 279 -0.25 -39.14 7.37
N TRP A 280 1.00 -38.71 7.18
CA TRP A 280 1.38 -37.30 7.16
C TRP A 280 2.59 -36.99 6.28
N LYS A 281 2.82 -35.71 5.97
CA LYS A 281 4.01 -35.18 5.28
C LYS A 281 4.42 -33.86 5.93
N GLY A 282 5.66 -33.78 6.42
CA GLY A 282 6.32 -32.52 6.78
C GLY A 282 7.23 -32.00 5.65
N SER A 283 7.31 -30.69 5.44
CA SER A 283 8.25 -30.05 4.50
C SER A 283 8.61 -28.63 4.96
N GLY A 284 9.87 -28.20 4.83
CA GLY A 284 10.30 -26.84 5.19
C GLY A 284 10.17 -26.44 6.68
N ASN A 285 9.73 -27.34 7.56
CA ASN A 285 9.49 -27.06 8.98
C ASN A 285 10.82 -26.91 9.75
N LYS A 286 10.86 -25.98 10.70
CA LYS A 286 12.02 -25.68 11.59
C LYS A 286 11.64 -25.69 13.07
N GLY A 287 12.62 -25.55 13.97
CA GLY A 287 12.44 -25.42 15.42
C GLY A 287 13.12 -26.52 16.23
N SER A 288 12.74 -26.65 17.50
CA SER A 288 13.34 -27.56 18.50
C SER A 288 12.64 -28.92 18.63
N ALA A 289 11.51 -29.11 17.94
CA ALA A 289 10.82 -30.40 17.85
C ALA A 289 11.58 -31.42 16.99
N LYS A 290 11.28 -32.71 17.21
CA LYS A 290 11.81 -33.85 16.45
C LYS A 290 10.95 -34.15 15.23
N ASN A 291 11.56 -34.80 14.24
CA ASN A 291 10.87 -35.34 13.07
C ASN A 291 10.05 -34.29 12.27
N LEU A 292 10.51 -33.02 12.30
CA LEU A 292 9.94 -31.83 11.66
C LEU A 292 9.43 -32.08 10.22
N ASN A 293 10.24 -32.80 9.43
CA ASN A 293 9.99 -33.06 8.00
C ASN A 293 9.79 -34.57 7.72
N ALA A 294 9.31 -35.33 8.70
CA ALA A 294 9.00 -36.75 8.52
C ALA A 294 7.75 -36.94 7.63
N THR A 295 7.72 -38.06 6.90
CA THR A 295 6.60 -38.44 6.03
C THR A 295 6.23 -39.91 6.26
N SER A 296 4.93 -40.22 6.23
CA SER A 296 4.39 -41.57 6.43
C SER A 296 3.03 -41.72 5.75
N GLY A 297 2.71 -42.91 5.22
CA GLY A 297 1.41 -43.18 4.59
C GLY A 297 1.17 -42.47 3.25
N SER A 298 -0.08 -42.48 2.78
CA SER A 298 -0.54 -41.81 1.57
C SER A 298 -1.35 -40.53 1.86
N THR A 299 -0.70 -39.38 1.71
CA THR A 299 -1.31 -38.04 1.90
C THR A 299 -2.13 -37.58 0.68
N PHE A 300 -2.33 -36.27 0.49
CA PHE A 300 -3.21 -35.70 -0.53
C PHE A 300 -2.51 -34.57 -1.31
N THR A 301 -3.01 -34.25 -2.50
CA THR A 301 -2.63 -33.01 -3.19
C THR A 301 -3.47 -31.86 -2.67
N ILE A 302 -2.83 -30.75 -2.29
CA ILE A 302 -3.51 -29.49 -1.92
C ILE A 302 -4.14 -28.90 -3.20
N PRO A 303 -5.46 -28.59 -3.23
CA PRO A 303 -6.17 -28.27 -4.47
C PRO A 303 -6.36 -26.77 -4.74
N TYR A 304 -5.68 -25.90 -3.98
CA TYR A 304 -5.74 -24.45 -4.06
C TYR A 304 -4.32 -23.86 -4.11
N SER A 305 -4.18 -22.63 -4.61
CA SER A 305 -2.94 -21.86 -4.58
C SER A 305 -2.67 -21.29 -3.18
N TYR A 306 -1.40 -21.16 -2.81
CA TYR A 306 -0.95 -20.59 -1.53
C TYR A 306 0.55 -20.22 -1.60
N SER A 307 0.92 -19.13 -0.94
CA SER A 307 2.32 -18.72 -0.76
C SER A 307 2.93 -19.36 0.49
N LYS A 308 4.26 -19.45 0.53
CA LYS A 308 5.03 -19.99 1.66
C LYS A 308 6.03 -18.95 2.14
N MET A 309 5.94 -18.57 3.42
CA MET A 309 7.06 -17.94 4.11
C MET A 309 8.10 -19.01 4.46
N SER A 310 9.34 -18.67 4.79
CA SER A 310 10.19 -19.57 5.56
C SER A 310 9.61 -19.75 6.97
N ALA A 311 10.02 -20.81 7.67
CA ALA A 311 9.51 -21.06 9.01
C ALA A 311 9.96 -19.99 10.04
N ASP A 312 11.07 -19.27 9.80
CA ASP A 312 11.52 -18.21 10.71
C ASP A 312 10.68 -16.94 10.53
N GLU A 313 10.42 -16.52 9.27
CA GLU A 313 9.50 -15.42 8.94
C GLU A 313 8.08 -15.74 9.42
N ALA A 314 7.61 -16.98 9.22
CA ALA A 314 6.33 -17.45 9.74
C ALA A 314 6.24 -17.31 11.27
N LYS A 315 7.31 -17.59 12.01
CA LYS A 315 7.37 -17.37 13.46
C LYS A 315 7.36 -15.89 13.82
N ALA A 316 8.07 -15.04 13.07
CA ALA A 316 8.12 -13.60 13.29
C ALA A 316 6.74 -12.95 13.07
N ALA A 317 6.14 -13.16 11.89
CA ALA A 317 4.83 -12.62 11.53
C ALA A 317 3.73 -13.07 12.51
N VAL A 318 3.71 -14.35 12.88
CA VAL A 318 2.72 -14.90 13.85
C VAL A 318 2.88 -14.30 15.26
N LEU A 319 4.07 -13.84 15.62
CA LEU A 319 4.37 -13.17 16.88
C LEU A 319 4.23 -11.64 16.83
N SER A 320 3.91 -11.06 15.67
CA SER A 320 3.84 -9.62 15.49
C SER A 320 2.82 -8.98 16.43
N SER A 321 3.20 -7.86 17.06
CA SER A 321 2.25 -6.93 17.67
C SER A 321 1.47 -6.16 16.61
N ASP A 322 1.94 -6.14 15.36
CA ASP A 322 1.26 -5.60 14.20
C ASP A 322 0.42 -6.67 13.52
N CYS A 323 -0.90 -6.64 13.73
CA CYS A 323 -1.90 -7.59 13.18
C CYS A 323 -1.45 -9.07 13.17
N GLY A 324 -0.66 -9.50 14.16
CA GLY A 324 -0.20 -10.89 14.28
C GLY A 324 -1.32 -11.85 14.69
N ALA A 325 -0.99 -13.08 15.08
CA ALA A 325 -2.02 -14.05 15.41
C ALA A 325 -2.81 -13.68 16.69
N GLY A 326 -4.13 -13.49 16.56
CA GLY A 326 -5.02 -13.01 17.60
C GLY A 326 -5.92 -11.86 17.10
N ASN A 327 -6.70 -11.24 17.99
CA ASN A 327 -7.54 -10.09 17.67
C ASN A 327 -6.79 -8.75 17.89
N THR A 328 -5.71 -8.59 17.13
CA THR A 328 -4.69 -7.54 17.27
C THR A 328 -4.77 -6.45 16.20
N CYS A 329 -5.68 -6.58 15.23
CA CYS A 329 -5.77 -5.69 14.07
C CYS A 329 -6.78 -4.57 14.26
N LEU A 330 -6.66 -3.51 13.45
CA LEU A 330 -7.78 -2.60 13.16
C LEU A 330 -8.63 -3.17 12.00
N PHE A 331 -9.81 -2.60 11.76
CA PHE A 331 -10.67 -2.93 10.62
C PHE A 331 -10.97 -1.68 9.78
N ASP A 332 -10.75 -1.77 8.47
CA ASP A 332 -11.14 -0.72 7.51
C ASP A 332 -12.67 -0.69 7.34
N HIS A 333 -13.27 0.46 7.65
CA HIS A 333 -14.70 0.62 7.87
C HIS A 333 -15.50 1.15 6.69
N ASP A 334 -14.85 1.84 5.74
CA ASP A 334 -15.54 2.53 4.65
C ASP A 334 -15.31 1.84 3.30
N GLY A 335 -14.34 0.91 3.21
CA GLY A 335 -13.85 0.36 1.94
C GLY A 335 -12.96 1.35 1.17
N THR A 336 -12.64 2.46 1.83
CA THR A 336 -11.65 3.49 1.50
C THR A 336 -10.93 3.77 2.81
N GLY A 337 -9.65 3.41 2.91
CA GLY A 337 -8.92 3.41 4.17
C GLY A 337 -8.59 4.81 4.70
N SER A 338 -9.58 5.52 5.24
CA SER A 338 -9.45 6.92 5.67
C SER A 338 -10.03 7.12 7.07
N SER A 339 -9.20 7.60 8.02
CA SER A 339 -9.66 7.88 9.39
C SER A 339 -10.27 9.29 9.49
N SER A 340 -11.61 9.37 9.42
CA SER A 340 -12.31 10.66 9.43
C SER A 340 -12.32 11.33 10.81
N SER A 341 -11.82 12.57 10.87
CA SER A 341 -11.81 13.39 12.08
C SER A 341 -13.17 14.06 12.34
N SER A 342 -13.56 14.19 13.61
CA SER A 342 -14.90 14.67 13.98
C SER A 342 -14.97 16.19 14.10
N SER A 343 -15.60 16.84 13.13
CA SER A 343 -16.01 18.25 13.21
C SER A 343 -17.53 18.39 13.34
N SER A 344 -17.97 19.29 14.21
CA SER A 344 -19.38 19.39 14.63
C SER A 344 -20.26 20.14 13.63
N SER A 345 -21.45 19.63 13.38
CA SER A 345 -22.43 20.27 12.51
C SER A 345 -23.02 21.55 13.12
N SER A 346 -23.20 22.58 12.29
CA SER A 346 -24.06 23.72 12.57
C SER A 346 -24.94 24.00 11.37
N SER A 347 -26.23 24.24 11.60
CA SER A 347 -27.25 24.28 10.55
C SER A 347 -27.92 25.64 10.44
N SER A 348 -28.06 26.13 9.22
CA SER A 348 -28.94 27.24 8.85
C SER A 348 -29.47 27.02 7.44
N SER A 349 -30.63 27.58 7.11
CA SER A 349 -31.49 27.11 6.02
C SER A 349 -32.05 28.23 5.17
N SER A 350 -32.70 27.86 4.05
CA SER A 350 -33.54 28.70 3.17
C SER A 350 -32.80 29.71 2.27
N SER A 351 -33.23 30.02 1.03
CA SER A 351 -34.23 29.38 0.14
C SER A 351 -34.25 30.03 -1.26
N SER A 352 -34.80 29.32 -2.26
CA SER A 352 -35.42 29.84 -3.51
C SER A 352 -34.52 30.59 -4.53
N SER A 353 -34.75 30.55 -5.86
CA SER A 353 -35.66 29.74 -6.71
C SER A 353 -35.40 30.01 -8.21
N SER A 354 -35.79 29.07 -9.09
CA SER A 354 -36.19 29.27 -10.53
C SER A 354 -35.14 29.81 -11.53
N SER A 355 -35.13 29.45 -12.83
CA SER A 355 -35.84 28.41 -13.61
C SER A 355 -35.32 28.34 -15.06
N SER A 356 -35.58 27.21 -15.77
CA SER A 356 -35.78 27.06 -17.25
C SER A 356 -34.61 27.41 -18.22
N SER A 357 -34.40 26.73 -19.38
CA SER A 357 -34.95 25.47 -19.95
C SER A 357 -34.36 25.17 -21.37
N SER A 358 -34.21 23.88 -21.76
CA SER A 358 -34.30 23.32 -23.16
C SER A 358 -33.31 23.80 -24.26
N SER A 359 -32.95 23.04 -25.33
CA SER A 359 -33.21 21.63 -25.73
C SER A 359 -32.36 21.15 -26.95
N SER A 360 -31.69 19.99 -26.80
CA SER A 360 -31.54 18.81 -27.71
C SER A 360 -31.85 18.81 -29.23
N SER A 361 -30.92 18.25 -30.05
CA SER A 361 -31.11 17.31 -31.23
C SER A 361 -29.76 17.10 -31.98
N SER A 362 -29.15 15.91 -32.17
CA SER A 362 -29.43 14.79 -33.14
C SER A 362 -29.41 15.20 -34.64
N SER A 363 -28.90 14.44 -35.64
CA SER A 363 -28.70 12.97 -35.83
C SER A 363 -27.84 12.59 -37.08
N SER A 364 -27.18 11.40 -37.06
CA SER A 364 -26.97 10.30 -38.07
C SER A 364 -27.05 10.53 -39.63
N SER A 365 -26.68 9.64 -40.60
CA SER A 365 -26.26 8.20 -40.65
C SER A 365 -25.85 7.69 -42.07
N SER A 366 -25.04 6.60 -42.15
CA SER A 366 -25.04 5.52 -43.19
C SER A 366 -24.45 5.78 -44.61
N SER A 367 -24.18 4.81 -45.50
CA SER A 367 -24.41 3.32 -45.52
C SER A 367 -23.32 2.59 -46.37
N SER A 368 -23.05 1.29 -46.21
CA SER A 368 -23.71 0.16 -46.93
C SER A 368 -22.74 -1.06 -47.02
N SER A 369 -23.03 -2.22 -47.61
CA SER A 369 -24.12 -3.22 -47.36
C SER A 369 -23.86 -4.53 -48.16
N SER A 370 -24.18 -5.74 -47.63
CA SER A 370 -24.43 -6.95 -48.46
C SER A 370 -25.15 -8.11 -47.74
N SER A 371 -25.93 -8.86 -48.52
CA SER A 371 -26.92 -9.92 -48.23
C SER A 371 -26.56 -11.11 -47.32
N SER A 372 -27.52 -11.53 -46.45
CA SER A 372 -28.19 -12.87 -46.50
C SER A 372 -29.12 -13.18 -45.29
N GLY A 373 -30.35 -13.64 -45.55
CA GLY A 373 -31.11 -14.53 -44.64
C GLY A 373 -32.12 -13.94 -43.64
N SER A 374 -33.06 -14.81 -43.25
CA SER A 374 -34.00 -14.73 -42.11
C SER A 374 -35.19 -13.75 -42.13
N THR A 375 -36.21 -14.10 -41.34
CA THR A 375 -37.52 -13.43 -41.21
C THR A 375 -37.42 -12.06 -40.56
N GLY A 376 -37.74 -11.00 -41.30
CA GLY A 376 -37.64 -9.62 -40.82
C GLY A 376 -38.69 -9.26 -39.76
N GLY A 377 -38.23 -8.99 -38.54
CA GLY A 377 -38.96 -8.15 -37.59
C GLY A 377 -38.84 -6.67 -37.99
N SER A 378 -39.84 -5.85 -37.63
CA SER A 378 -39.75 -4.40 -37.80
C SER A 378 -39.03 -3.79 -36.60
N CYS A 379 -37.93 -3.08 -36.84
CA CYS A 379 -37.15 -2.40 -35.79
C CYS A 379 -37.80 -1.10 -35.27
N SER A 380 -39.05 -0.83 -35.65
CA SER A 380 -39.83 0.34 -35.24
C SER A 380 -40.15 0.29 -33.73
N GLY A 381 -39.45 1.11 -32.94
CA GLY A 381 -39.65 1.19 -31.49
C GLY A 381 -38.62 0.41 -30.66
N VAL A 382 -37.53 -0.04 -31.29
CA VAL A 382 -36.38 -0.65 -30.61
C VAL A 382 -35.25 0.40 -30.48
N ASN A 383 -34.54 0.40 -29.35
CA ASN A 383 -33.43 1.32 -29.11
C ASN A 383 -32.25 1.08 -30.08
N GLU A 384 -31.67 2.15 -30.64
CA GLU A 384 -30.47 2.06 -31.49
C GLU A 384 -29.21 2.39 -30.68
N TYR A 385 -28.20 1.51 -30.73
CA TYR A 385 -26.94 1.68 -30.00
C TYR A 385 -26.21 2.99 -30.41
N PRO A 386 -25.67 3.79 -29.47
CA PRO A 386 -25.40 3.48 -28.05
C PRO A 386 -26.53 3.84 -27.05
N ASN A 387 -27.77 4.04 -27.49
CA ASN A 387 -28.88 4.39 -26.58
C ASN A 387 -29.35 3.15 -25.79
N TRP A 388 -28.67 2.83 -24.70
CA TRP A 388 -28.94 1.67 -23.86
C TRP A 388 -30.39 1.54 -23.38
N THR A 389 -30.85 0.30 -23.17
CA THR A 389 -32.24 -0.02 -22.78
C THR A 389 -32.47 -0.02 -21.27
N SER A 390 -31.41 -0.25 -20.48
CA SER A 390 -31.49 -0.47 -19.05
C SER A 390 -30.58 0.47 -18.22
N LYS A 391 -31.03 0.73 -17.00
CA LYS A 391 -30.33 1.49 -15.94
C LYS A 391 -29.95 0.54 -14.81
N ASP A 392 -28.87 0.85 -14.09
CA ASP A 392 -28.44 0.11 -12.89
C ASP A 392 -29.36 0.35 -11.69
N TRP A 393 -29.90 1.56 -11.57
CA TRP A 393 -30.82 1.96 -10.51
C TRP A 393 -31.88 2.96 -10.99
N SER A 394 -32.89 3.20 -10.16
CA SER A 394 -34.03 4.07 -10.48
C SER A 394 -33.68 5.56 -10.36
N GLY A 395 -32.83 6.06 -11.26
CA GLY A 395 -32.49 7.48 -11.38
C GLY A 395 -31.29 7.75 -12.28
N GLY A 396 -30.21 6.98 -12.12
CA GLY A 396 -28.96 7.08 -12.91
C GLY A 396 -29.13 6.76 -14.39
N ASP A 397 -28.09 6.91 -15.19
CA ASP A 397 -28.22 6.87 -16.66
C ASP A 397 -28.47 5.47 -17.26
N TYR A 398 -28.81 5.45 -18.54
CA TYR A 398 -28.94 4.23 -19.32
C TYR A 398 -27.54 3.77 -19.77
N THR A 399 -27.08 2.64 -19.23
CA THR A 399 -25.67 2.20 -19.28
C THR A 399 -25.46 0.84 -19.94
N HIS A 400 -26.50 0.01 -20.06
CA HIS A 400 -26.39 -1.38 -20.50
C HIS A 400 -27.71 -1.94 -21.06
N ALA A 401 -27.68 -3.19 -21.54
CA ALA A 401 -28.84 -4.01 -21.86
C ALA A 401 -28.97 -5.21 -20.90
N LYS A 402 -30.20 -5.66 -20.61
CA LYS A 402 -30.51 -6.82 -19.76
C LYS A 402 -30.97 -8.03 -20.59
N ALA A 403 -30.98 -9.21 -19.96
CA ALA A 403 -31.41 -10.45 -20.60
C ALA A 403 -32.81 -10.33 -21.23
N GLY A 404 -32.89 -10.40 -22.56
CA GLY A 404 -34.13 -10.25 -23.33
C GLY A 404 -34.34 -8.87 -23.95
N ASP A 405 -33.56 -7.84 -23.59
CA ASP A 405 -33.64 -6.51 -24.20
C ASP A 405 -33.20 -6.58 -25.68
N GLU A 406 -33.97 -5.95 -26.57
CA GLU A 406 -33.64 -5.87 -28.00
C GLU A 406 -33.03 -4.50 -28.33
N MET A 407 -32.01 -4.48 -29.20
CA MET A 407 -31.34 -3.27 -29.67
C MET A 407 -31.03 -3.36 -31.17
N ALA A 408 -31.19 -2.24 -31.87
CA ALA A 408 -30.76 -2.06 -33.25
C ALA A 408 -29.30 -1.57 -33.31
N TYR A 409 -28.52 -2.12 -34.24
CA TYR A 409 -27.18 -1.63 -34.56
C TYR A 409 -26.84 -1.94 -36.02
N GLN A 410 -26.31 -0.96 -36.75
CA GLN A 410 -25.92 -1.08 -38.17
C GLN A 410 -27.01 -1.69 -39.08
N GLY A 411 -28.28 -1.36 -38.84
CA GLY A 411 -29.42 -1.89 -39.61
C GLY A 411 -29.77 -3.35 -39.33
N LYS A 412 -29.25 -3.94 -38.24
CA LYS A 412 -29.58 -5.27 -37.74
C LYS A 412 -30.24 -5.18 -36.36
N LEU A 413 -31.13 -6.12 -36.07
CA LEU A 413 -31.78 -6.28 -34.78
C LEU A 413 -31.08 -7.38 -33.98
N TYR A 414 -30.65 -7.06 -32.77
CA TYR A 414 -30.02 -7.97 -31.82
C TYR A 414 -30.83 -8.05 -30.53
N ARG A 415 -30.66 -9.15 -29.78
CA ARG A 415 -31.19 -9.31 -28.42
C ARG A 415 -30.09 -9.72 -27.46
N ALA A 416 -30.04 -9.06 -26.31
CA ALA A 416 -29.14 -9.40 -25.23
C ALA A 416 -29.54 -10.75 -24.59
N ASN A 417 -28.57 -11.65 -24.45
CA ASN A 417 -28.72 -12.99 -23.89
C ASN A 417 -28.61 -12.97 -22.35
N TRP A 418 -27.84 -12.02 -21.81
CA TRP A 418 -27.68 -11.70 -20.38
C TRP A 418 -27.39 -10.20 -20.22
N TYR A 419 -27.00 -9.73 -19.02
CA TYR A 419 -26.52 -8.36 -18.83
C TYR A 419 -25.32 -8.07 -19.74
N THR A 420 -25.33 -6.95 -20.47
CA THR A 420 -24.19 -6.58 -21.32
C THR A 420 -24.09 -5.07 -21.55
N THR A 421 -22.85 -4.58 -21.55
CA THR A 421 -22.42 -3.22 -21.93
C THR A 421 -21.68 -3.21 -23.28
N THR A 422 -21.63 -4.35 -23.99
CA THR A 422 -20.87 -4.49 -25.23
C THR A 422 -21.71 -4.19 -26.47
N VAL A 423 -21.06 -3.77 -27.56
CA VAL A 423 -21.72 -3.34 -28.80
C VAL A 423 -22.63 -4.47 -29.35
N PRO A 424 -23.89 -4.22 -29.76
CA PRO A 424 -24.78 -5.28 -30.21
C PRO A 424 -24.21 -6.13 -31.35
N GLY A 425 -23.91 -7.39 -31.02
CA GLY A 425 -23.30 -8.35 -31.93
C GLY A 425 -21.77 -8.43 -31.91
N SER A 426 -21.06 -7.77 -31.00
CA SER A 426 -19.60 -7.90 -30.84
C SER A 426 -19.17 -9.27 -30.30
N ASP A 427 -20.02 -9.91 -29.50
CA ASP A 427 -19.71 -11.15 -28.77
C ASP A 427 -20.97 -12.00 -28.52
N SER A 428 -20.81 -13.09 -27.76
CA SER A 428 -21.85 -14.07 -27.45
C SER A 428 -22.96 -13.58 -26.50
N SER A 429 -22.82 -12.40 -25.88
CA SER A 429 -23.90 -11.78 -25.12
C SER A 429 -25.05 -11.28 -25.99
N TRP A 430 -24.90 -11.30 -27.32
CA TRP A 430 -25.93 -10.90 -28.28
C TRP A 430 -26.34 -12.02 -29.23
N THR A 431 -27.65 -12.17 -29.45
CA THR A 431 -28.22 -12.99 -30.52
C THR A 431 -28.72 -12.08 -31.65
N LEU A 432 -28.22 -12.27 -32.87
CA LEU A 432 -28.76 -11.62 -34.08
C LEU A 432 -30.15 -12.19 -34.41
N LEU A 433 -31.16 -11.31 -34.50
CA LEU A 433 -32.54 -11.68 -34.84
C LEU A 433 -32.87 -11.49 -36.32
N GLY A 434 -32.30 -10.48 -36.99
CA GLY A 434 -32.50 -10.23 -38.42
C GLY A 434 -32.07 -8.83 -38.87
N ASN A 435 -32.41 -8.48 -40.11
CA ASN A 435 -32.14 -7.16 -40.70
C ASN A 435 -33.38 -6.25 -40.66
N CYS A 436 -33.18 -4.97 -40.38
CA CYS A 436 -34.23 -3.94 -40.36
C CYS A 436 -34.61 -3.52 -41.80
N GLY A 437 -35.78 -3.94 -42.27
CA GLY A 437 -36.28 -3.57 -43.61
C GLY A 437 -37.06 -2.25 -43.61
N SER A 438 -36.69 -1.30 -44.49
CA SER A 438 -37.41 -0.03 -44.68
C SER A 438 -38.21 -0.01 -46.00
N SER A 439 -39.52 0.18 -45.89
CA SER A 439 -40.44 0.34 -47.03
C SER A 439 -40.89 1.81 -47.12
N SER A 440 -40.59 2.51 -48.21
CA SER A 440 -40.82 3.96 -48.33
C SER A 440 -41.90 4.38 -49.35
N SER A 441 -42.64 5.43 -48.97
CA SER A 441 -43.39 6.38 -49.82
C SER A 441 -44.54 5.90 -50.73
N SER A 442 -45.78 6.13 -50.28
CA SER A 442 -46.93 6.72 -51.04
C SER A 442 -48.22 6.59 -50.21
N SER A 443 -49.24 7.46 -50.28
CA SER A 443 -49.32 8.85 -50.76
C SER A 443 -50.66 9.51 -50.35
N SER A 444 -50.63 10.79 -49.95
CA SER A 444 -51.70 11.82 -50.07
C SER A 444 -53.09 11.67 -49.40
N SER A 445 -53.73 12.85 -49.22
CA SER A 445 -55.19 13.14 -49.18
C SER A 445 -56.08 12.76 -47.97
N SER A 446 -56.11 13.71 -47.01
CA SER A 446 -57.30 14.53 -46.66
C SER A 446 -58.53 14.01 -45.90
N SER A 447 -58.88 14.81 -44.86
CA SER A 447 -60.21 15.37 -44.50
C SER A 447 -61.21 14.59 -43.62
N SER A 448 -61.73 15.32 -42.61
CA SER A 448 -63.01 15.17 -41.88
C SER A 448 -63.24 13.90 -41.02
N SER A 449 -63.97 13.94 -39.89
CA SER A 449 -64.53 15.07 -39.09
C SER A 449 -65.11 14.55 -37.75
N SER A 450 -65.37 15.46 -36.79
CA SER A 450 -66.33 15.34 -35.65
C SER A 450 -66.12 14.21 -34.60
N SER A 451 -66.51 14.33 -33.33
CA SER A 451 -66.89 15.46 -32.44
C SER A 451 -67.04 14.95 -30.98
N SER A 452 -67.34 15.83 -30.00
CA SER A 452 -68.12 15.56 -28.75
C SER A 452 -67.75 14.32 -27.88
N SER A 453 -67.17 14.36 -26.66
CA SER A 453 -67.37 15.16 -25.43
C SER A 453 -68.01 14.36 -24.26
N SER A 454 -67.49 14.57 -23.05
CA SER A 454 -68.14 14.43 -21.70
C SER A 454 -68.64 13.07 -21.16
N SER A 455 -67.90 12.57 -20.16
CA SER A 455 -68.36 12.35 -18.75
C SER A 455 -69.28 11.17 -18.31
N SER A 456 -68.63 10.18 -17.66
CA SER A 456 -68.98 9.57 -16.33
C SER A 456 -70.18 8.60 -16.11
N SER A 457 -70.06 7.76 -15.05
CA SER A 457 -70.99 6.71 -14.55
C SER A 457 -70.98 5.39 -15.36
N SER A 458 -71.24 4.18 -14.84
CA SER A 458 -71.65 3.66 -13.50
C SER A 458 -71.47 2.11 -13.48
N SER A 459 -70.86 1.44 -12.48
CA SER A 459 -71.44 0.92 -11.20
C SER A 459 -71.49 -0.64 -11.13
N THR A 460 -71.86 -1.18 -9.96
CA THR A 460 -72.10 -2.61 -9.56
C THR A 460 -70.86 -3.43 -9.14
N SER A 461 -70.90 -4.29 -8.09
CA SER A 461 -71.86 -4.44 -6.96
C SER A 461 -71.35 -5.37 -5.83
N SER A 462 -71.67 -5.05 -4.56
CA SER A 462 -71.96 -5.96 -3.39
C SER A 462 -70.96 -7.05 -2.95
N THR A 463 -70.76 -7.46 -1.68
CA THR A 463 -71.01 -7.04 -0.26
C THR A 463 -70.42 -8.17 0.62
N SER A 464 -70.00 -8.10 1.90
CA SER A 464 -69.72 -7.07 2.93
C SER A 464 -68.82 -7.78 4.00
N SER A 465 -68.62 -7.48 5.29
CA SER A 465 -69.16 -6.56 6.33
C SER A 465 -68.11 -6.49 7.48
N SER A 466 -67.72 -5.33 8.04
CA SER A 466 -68.24 -4.66 9.27
C SER A 466 -68.16 -5.47 10.60
N SER A 467 -67.81 -4.90 11.77
CA SER A 467 -67.22 -3.60 12.14
C SER A 467 -66.88 -3.54 13.65
N SER A 468 -66.18 -2.48 14.08
CA SER A 468 -65.78 -2.16 15.46
C SER A 468 -66.91 -1.89 16.47
N SER A 469 -66.63 -2.07 17.78
CA SER A 469 -67.32 -1.39 18.90
C SER A 469 -66.48 -1.44 20.20
N SER A 470 -66.85 -0.67 21.23
CA SER A 470 -66.11 -0.41 22.47
C SER A 470 -67.00 -0.46 23.72
N SER A 471 -66.44 -0.71 24.93
CA SER A 471 -66.81 -0.05 26.22
C SER A 471 -66.28 -0.76 27.51
N SER A 472 -66.06 0.08 28.57
CA SER A 472 -66.15 -0.10 30.06
C SER A 472 -66.36 -1.48 30.74
N SER A 473 -65.97 -1.73 32.01
CA SER A 473 -65.18 -0.98 33.03
C SER A 473 -64.99 -1.79 34.34
N SER A 474 -64.05 -1.36 35.22
CA SER A 474 -64.04 -1.51 36.72
C SER A 474 -63.99 -2.92 37.34
N SER A 475 -63.50 -3.16 38.57
CA SER A 475 -62.59 -2.48 39.52
C SER A 475 -62.42 -3.40 40.76
N SER A 476 -61.41 -3.35 41.64
CA SER A 476 -60.19 -2.51 41.76
C SER A 476 -58.97 -3.46 41.83
N SER A 477 -57.88 -3.41 42.62
CA SER A 477 -57.28 -2.60 43.72
C SER A 477 -55.78 -3.03 43.79
N SER A 478 -54.80 -2.49 44.54
CA SER A 478 -54.54 -1.32 45.41
C SER A 478 -53.01 -1.31 45.68
N SER A 479 -52.28 -0.23 45.96
CA SER A 479 -52.59 1.22 46.05
C SER A 479 -51.28 2.03 46.22
N SER A 480 -51.18 3.22 45.59
CA SER A 480 -50.47 4.46 46.05
C SER A 480 -48.97 4.41 46.44
N SER A 481 -48.16 5.46 46.25
CA SER A 481 -48.43 6.84 45.76
C SER A 481 -47.13 7.51 45.29
N SER A 482 -47.28 8.55 44.45
CA SER A 482 -46.23 9.50 44.09
C SER A 482 -46.18 10.70 45.06
N SER A 483 -45.00 11.34 45.19
CA SER A 483 -44.87 12.80 45.37
C SER A 483 -43.40 13.26 45.30
N SER A 484 -43.18 14.57 45.20
CA SER A 484 -41.98 15.22 44.69
C SER A 484 -41.03 15.82 45.75
N SER A 485 -39.87 16.26 45.25
CA SER A 485 -39.13 17.51 45.59
C SER A 485 -38.29 17.66 46.89
N SER A 486 -37.25 18.50 46.73
CA SER A 486 -36.49 19.28 47.74
C SER A 486 -35.52 18.58 48.73
N SER A 487 -34.25 18.51 48.30
CA SER A 487 -33.07 19.12 48.97
C SER A 487 -32.96 19.17 50.50
N SER A 488 -31.84 18.65 51.06
CA SER A 488 -30.82 19.48 51.74
C SER A 488 -29.53 18.71 52.08
N SER A 489 -28.48 19.47 52.38
CA SER A 489 -27.05 19.08 52.42
C SER A 489 -26.50 18.65 53.79
N SER A 490 -25.55 17.72 53.80
CA SER A 490 -24.26 17.78 54.57
C SER A 490 -23.41 16.54 54.24
N SER A 491 -22.13 16.54 53.83
CA SER A 491 -20.95 17.42 53.92
C SER A 491 -19.86 16.90 54.87
N SER A 492 -19.04 15.96 54.37
CA SER A 492 -17.70 15.62 54.88
C SER A 492 -16.96 14.86 53.75
N SER A 493 -16.03 15.40 52.95
CA SER A 493 -14.92 16.34 53.22
C SER A 493 -13.72 15.69 53.90
N SER A 494 -13.05 14.76 53.19
CA SER A 494 -11.66 14.31 53.36
C SER A 494 -11.28 13.45 52.15
N GLY A 495 -10.27 13.77 51.33
CA GLY A 495 -9.52 15.02 51.22
C GLY A 495 -8.42 14.87 50.16
N SER A 496 -8.41 15.72 49.13
CA SER A 496 -7.35 15.71 48.11
C SER A 496 -6.06 16.28 48.69
N THR A 497 -5.20 15.40 49.20
CA THR A 497 -3.80 15.75 49.48
C THR A 497 -3.09 16.02 48.17
N GLY A 498 -2.72 17.28 47.92
CA GLY A 498 -1.71 17.58 46.91
C GLY A 498 -0.43 16.83 47.28
N GLY A 499 -0.06 15.84 46.47
CA GLY A 499 1.07 14.97 46.76
C GLY A 499 2.36 15.77 46.73
N ASN A 500 3.04 15.90 47.87
CA ASN A 500 4.41 16.40 47.88
C ASN A 500 5.33 15.30 47.35
N CYS A 501 5.49 15.22 46.03
CA CYS A 501 6.29 14.20 45.34
C CYS A 501 7.82 14.33 45.57
N SER A 502 8.25 15.14 46.54
CA SER A 502 9.64 15.29 46.96
C SER A 502 10.20 13.96 47.50
N GLY A 503 11.19 13.39 46.80
CA GLY A 503 11.82 12.12 47.15
C GLY A 503 11.18 10.89 46.50
N ILE A 504 10.25 11.08 45.57
CA ILE A 504 9.78 10.04 44.65
C ILE A 504 10.61 10.14 43.35
N ASN A 505 11.01 9.00 42.80
CA ASN A 505 11.76 8.92 41.54
C ASN A 505 11.03 9.61 40.39
N VAL A 506 11.78 10.31 39.52
CA VAL A 506 11.24 11.01 38.34
C VAL A 506 11.69 10.27 37.09
N TYR A 507 10.77 9.87 36.22
CA TYR A 507 11.12 9.16 34.99
C TYR A 507 12.12 9.98 34.14
N PRO A 508 13.25 9.38 33.67
CA PRO A 508 13.53 7.95 33.56
C PRO A 508 14.34 7.31 34.72
N ASP A 509 14.44 7.94 35.90
CA ASP A 509 15.14 7.37 37.07
C ASP A 509 14.36 6.17 37.65
N TRP A 510 14.54 4.98 37.09
CA TRP A 510 13.85 3.75 37.51
C TRP A 510 14.06 3.36 38.98
N THR A 511 13.08 2.69 39.59
CA THR A 511 13.08 2.32 41.02
C THR A 511 13.74 0.97 41.31
N ALA A 512 13.76 0.05 40.34
CA ALA A 512 14.18 -1.34 40.51
C ALA A 512 15.22 -1.81 39.47
N LYS A 513 15.83 -2.97 39.74
CA LYS A 513 16.94 -3.58 39.00
C LYS A 513 16.75 -5.09 38.87
N ASP A 514 17.03 -5.66 37.70
CA ASP A 514 16.89 -7.11 37.47
C ASP A 514 17.75 -7.99 38.39
N TRP A 515 18.85 -7.45 38.92
CA TRP A 515 19.75 -8.15 39.84
C TRP A 515 20.60 -7.18 40.68
N ALA A 516 21.13 -7.69 41.79
CA ALA A 516 21.94 -6.96 42.75
C ALA A 516 23.33 -6.56 42.18
N GLY A 517 23.35 -5.49 41.39
CA GLY A 517 24.55 -4.93 40.75
C GLY A 517 24.35 -4.43 39.31
N GLY A 518 23.17 -4.65 38.71
CA GLY A 518 22.82 -4.08 37.40
C GLY A 518 22.56 -2.57 37.43
N GLU A 519 22.02 -2.02 36.34
CA GLU A 519 21.47 -0.66 36.32
C GLU A 519 19.99 -0.61 36.75
N TYR A 520 19.50 0.60 37.06
CA TYR A 520 18.08 0.85 37.31
C TYR A 520 17.35 0.89 35.95
N ASN A 521 16.40 -0.02 35.73
CA ASN A 521 15.80 -0.26 34.41
C ASN A 521 14.30 -0.60 34.37
N HIS A 522 13.63 -0.70 35.51
CA HIS A 522 12.18 -0.95 35.61
C HIS A 522 11.61 -0.45 36.94
N ALA A 523 10.30 -0.56 37.11
CA ALA A 523 9.55 -0.40 38.36
C ALA A 523 8.80 -1.68 38.70
N GLU A 524 8.73 -2.04 39.98
CA GLU A 524 8.04 -3.24 40.46
C GLU A 524 6.61 -2.94 40.95
N GLY A 525 5.77 -3.97 41.08
CA GLY A 525 4.37 -3.81 41.48
C GLY A 525 4.20 -3.16 42.86
N GLY A 526 3.77 -1.89 42.88
CA GLY A 526 3.65 -1.03 44.06
C GLY A 526 4.61 0.17 44.09
N ASP A 527 5.62 0.21 43.22
CA ASP A 527 6.55 1.34 43.11
C ASP A 527 5.86 2.60 42.57
N GLN A 528 6.35 3.77 42.98
CA GLN A 528 5.82 5.07 42.58
C GLN A 528 6.85 5.90 41.81
N MET A 529 6.42 6.52 40.71
CA MET A 529 7.25 7.39 39.87
C MET A 529 6.48 8.63 39.40
N VAL A 530 7.21 9.72 39.24
CA VAL A 530 6.70 11.00 38.73
C VAL A 530 7.01 11.11 37.23
N TYR A 531 6.01 11.46 36.44
CA TYR A 531 6.15 11.80 35.02
C TYR A 531 5.24 12.97 34.67
N GLN A 532 5.73 13.95 33.91
CA GLN A 532 4.98 15.15 33.49
C GLN A 532 4.20 15.85 34.63
N SER A 533 4.83 16.01 35.81
CA SER A 533 4.22 16.56 37.04
C SER A 533 3.01 15.77 37.59
N SER A 534 2.85 14.52 37.20
CA SER A 534 1.85 13.59 37.74
C SER A 534 2.53 12.38 38.40
N LEU A 535 1.90 11.87 39.46
CA LEU A 535 2.37 10.73 40.24
C LEU A 535 1.63 9.47 39.78
N TYR A 536 2.40 8.46 39.40
CA TYR A 536 1.91 7.15 38.98
C TYR A 536 2.43 6.06 39.91
N GLN A 537 1.64 5.00 40.06
CA GLN A 537 2.04 3.78 40.74
C GLN A 537 2.02 2.59 39.77
N ALA A 538 3.06 1.76 39.79
CA ALA A 538 3.14 0.54 39.00
C ALA A 538 2.18 -0.53 39.59
N ASN A 539 1.33 -1.09 38.73
CA ASN A 539 0.36 -2.14 39.08
C ASN A 539 1.00 -3.54 39.15
N TRP A 540 2.10 -3.73 38.40
CA TRP A 540 2.96 -4.90 38.32
C TRP A 540 4.30 -4.47 37.68
N TYR A 541 5.27 -5.39 37.55
CA TYR A 541 6.55 -5.14 36.86
C TYR A 541 6.36 -4.38 35.54
N THR A 542 7.05 -3.27 35.36
CA THR A 542 6.98 -2.48 34.12
C THR A 542 8.24 -1.66 33.87
N ASN A 543 8.61 -1.56 32.60
CA ASN A 543 9.64 -0.66 32.07
C ASN A 543 9.06 0.32 31.02
N SER A 544 7.73 0.50 30.98
CA SER A 544 7.06 1.48 30.12
C SER A 544 6.93 2.84 30.79
N VAL A 545 6.76 3.90 29.99
CA VAL A 545 6.65 5.29 30.49
C VAL A 545 5.47 5.42 31.46
N PRO A 546 5.62 6.07 32.63
CA PRO A 546 4.54 6.15 33.60
C PRO A 546 3.27 6.78 33.03
N GLY A 547 2.21 5.97 32.93
CA GLY A 547 0.92 6.34 32.35
C GLY A 547 0.74 6.02 30.85
N SER A 548 1.71 5.40 30.16
CA SER A 548 1.53 5.01 28.74
C SER A 548 0.58 3.84 28.52
N ASP A 549 0.40 2.99 29.54
CA ASP A 549 -0.44 1.79 29.46
C ASP A 549 -0.98 1.36 30.85
N ALA A 550 -1.73 0.25 30.86
CA ALA A 550 -2.43 -0.26 32.05
C ALA A 550 -1.51 -0.81 33.16
N SER A 551 -0.18 -0.92 32.96
CA SER A 551 0.75 -1.22 34.04
C SER A 551 0.90 -0.08 35.04
N TRP A 552 0.37 1.10 34.75
CA TRP A 552 0.40 2.27 35.63
C TRP A 552 -1.00 2.71 36.06
N THR A 553 -1.14 3.09 37.32
CA THR A 553 -2.31 3.82 37.84
C THR A 553 -1.90 5.26 38.15
N LEU A 554 -2.71 6.23 37.72
CA LEU A 554 -2.53 7.65 38.05
C LEU A 554 -3.06 7.93 39.46
N GLU A 555 -2.16 8.27 40.39
CA GLU A 555 -2.50 8.55 41.79
C GLU A 555 -2.79 10.05 42.04
N GLY A 556 -2.24 10.96 41.24
CA GLY A 556 -2.56 12.39 41.31
C GLY A 556 -1.55 13.32 40.64
N SER A 557 -1.64 14.62 40.91
CA SER A 557 -0.72 15.64 40.36
C SER A 557 0.20 16.24 41.43
N CYS A 558 1.48 16.40 41.10
CA CYS A 558 2.55 16.91 41.94
C CYS A 558 2.56 18.45 42.00
N GLY A 559 1.53 19.05 42.61
CA GLY A 559 1.39 20.50 42.72
C GLY A 559 1.97 21.08 44.02
N GLY A 560 3.07 21.84 43.93
CA GLY A 560 3.72 22.47 45.09
C GLY A 560 4.18 23.91 44.83
N SER A 561 3.39 24.90 45.25
CA SER A 561 3.79 26.32 45.25
C SER A 561 4.45 26.72 46.57
N THR A 562 5.68 27.25 46.53
CA THR A 562 6.35 27.87 47.70
C THR A 562 7.00 29.21 47.35
N SER A 563 6.18 30.24 47.19
CA SER A 563 6.66 31.63 47.31
C SER A 563 6.81 32.01 48.79
N SER A 564 8.00 32.50 49.18
CA SER A 564 8.19 33.13 50.50
C SER A 564 9.07 34.37 50.39
N SER A 565 8.38 35.51 50.25
CA SER A 565 8.79 36.88 50.59
C SER A 565 10.27 37.17 50.92
N SER A 566 10.93 37.93 50.05
CA SER A 566 11.96 38.90 50.46
C SER A 566 11.73 40.25 49.76
N SER A 567 11.36 41.26 50.52
CA SER A 567 11.04 42.61 50.01
C SER A 567 12.17 43.59 50.35
N SER A 568 13.07 43.83 49.41
CA SER A 568 14.15 44.83 49.51
C SER A 568 14.33 45.56 48.18
N SER A 569 13.89 46.82 48.13
CA SER A 569 14.04 47.68 46.95
C SER A 569 15.36 48.46 46.96
N SER A 570 16.21 48.28 45.94
CA SER A 570 17.28 49.25 45.63
C SER A 570 17.82 49.14 44.21
N SER A 571 17.85 50.30 43.52
CA SER A 571 18.78 50.69 42.45
C SER A 571 18.96 49.78 41.21
N SER A 572 18.25 50.16 40.14
CA SER A 572 18.82 50.47 38.83
C SER A 572 20.20 51.19 38.91
N SER A 573 21.12 51.11 37.94
CA SER A 573 21.13 50.44 36.63
C SER A 573 22.56 50.48 36.06
N SER A 574 22.94 49.55 35.18
CA SER A 574 24.20 49.59 34.41
C SER A 574 23.92 49.68 32.92
N SER A 575 24.36 50.78 32.30
CA SER A 575 24.34 50.98 30.85
C SER A 575 25.32 50.04 30.13
N SER A 576 24.92 49.51 28.97
CA SER A 576 25.76 48.68 28.12
C SER A 576 26.67 49.52 27.20
N SER A 577 27.91 49.08 27.00
CA SER A 577 28.79 49.58 25.94
C SER A 577 29.84 48.54 25.53
N SER A 578 29.56 47.86 24.41
CA SER A 578 30.47 47.47 23.32
C SER A 578 31.82 46.74 23.56
N SER A 579 32.05 45.79 22.63
CA SER A 579 33.28 45.55 21.83
C SER A 579 34.23 44.38 22.16
N SER A 580 34.15 43.40 21.24
CA SER A 580 35.26 42.78 20.47
C SER A 580 36.24 41.75 21.08
N SER A 581 36.09 40.52 20.57
CA SER A 581 37.11 39.73 19.82
C SER A 581 37.99 38.67 20.51
N SER A 582 38.36 37.68 19.68
CA SER A 582 39.46 36.70 19.75
C SER A 582 39.26 35.33 20.46
N SER A 583 39.12 34.31 19.60
CA SER A 583 39.84 33.02 19.60
C SER A 583 39.67 31.97 20.72
N SER A 584 38.87 30.95 20.40
CA SER A 584 39.21 29.50 20.41
C SER A 584 39.76 28.80 21.67
N SER A 585 38.99 27.83 22.16
CA SER A 585 39.49 26.49 22.49
C SER A 585 38.34 25.47 22.44
N SER A 586 38.58 24.27 21.89
CA SER A 586 37.56 23.25 21.67
C SER A 586 37.25 22.40 22.91
N SER A 587 36.05 21.84 22.95
CA SER A 587 35.68 20.65 23.74
C SER A 587 34.49 19.99 23.05
N GLY A 588 34.60 18.69 22.73
CA GLY A 588 33.56 17.97 22.02
C GLY A 588 32.39 17.59 22.94
N SER A 589 31.17 17.66 22.40
CA SER A 589 29.95 17.16 23.02
C SER A 589 29.24 16.27 22.01
N THR A 590 29.11 14.99 22.32
CA THR A 590 28.32 14.03 21.53
C THR A 590 26.86 14.48 21.52
N THR A 591 26.36 14.89 20.36
CA THR A 591 24.95 15.20 20.15
C THR A 591 24.10 13.94 20.19
N SER A 592 22.98 14.00 20.91
CA SER A 592 21.94 12.98 20.87
C SER A 592 21.21 13.04 19.53
N SER A 593 21.02 11.89 18.88
CA SER A 593 20.25 11.78 17.63
C SER A 593 18.76 12.00 17.86
N SER A 594 18.30 13.24 17.65
CA SER A 594 16.94 13.50 17.21
C SER A 594 16.85 13.10 15.73
N GLY A 595 16.03 12.10 15.41
CA GLY A 595 15.86 11.66 14.03
C GLY A 595 15.44 12.80 13.11
N GLY A 596 16.05 12.86 11.93
CA GLY A 596 15.80 13.82 10.86
C GLY A 596 14.34 13.95 10.41
N THR A 597 13.57 14.80 11.08
CA THR A 597 12.24 15.22 10.60
C THR A 597 12.43 16.23 9.46
N PHE A 598 11.89 15.94 8.26
CA PHE A 598 11.95 16.86 7.13
C PHE A 598 10.65 17.65 6.95
N SER A 599 10.75 18.93 6.62
CA SER A 599 9.58 19.77 6.32
C SER A 599 9.91 20.95 5.40
N VAL A 600 8.90 21.51 4.74
CA VAL A 600 9.01 22.76 4.00
C VAL A 600 8.55 23.93 4.89
N ASN A 601 9.35 25.00 4.97
CA ASN A 601 9.04 26.18 5.76
C ASN A 601 8.07 27.16 5.05
N GLU A 602 7.66 28.23 5.72
CA GLU A 602 6.71 29.22 5.17
C GLU A 602 7.20 29.92 3.88
N ASN A 603 8.52 29.98 3.68
CA ASN A 603 9.19 30.56 2.50
C ASN A 603 9.41 29.54 1.37
N GLY A 604 8.95 28.29 1.52
CA GLY A 604 9.16 27.24 0.53
C GLY A 604 10.58 26.67 0.51
N GLN A 605 11.31 26.74 1.61
CA GLN A 605 12.63 26.10 1.73
C GLN A 605 12.50 24.77 2.46
N ILE A 606 13.25 23.77 2.03
CA ILE A 606 13.36 22.49 2.74
C ILE A 606 14.13 22.70 4.06
N THR A 607 13.77 21.91 5.06
CA THR A 607 14.39 21.92 6.39
C THR A 607 14.61 20.49 6.88
N LYS A 608 15.74 20.24 7.56
CA LYS A 608 15.97 19.04 8.38
C LYS A 608 15.99 19.48 9.85
N ASN A 609 15.16 18.86 10.69
CA ASN A 609 15.00 19.23 12.11
C ASN A 609 14.64 20.72 12.37
N GLY A 610 14.03 21.39 11.38
CA GLY A 610 13.64 22.80 11.44
C GLY A 610 14.73 23.81 11.06
N GLU A 611 15.97 23.37 10.82
CA GLU A 611 17.02 24.20 10.21
C GLU A 611 16.94 24.09 8.68
N VAL A 612 17.21 25.18 7.95
CA VAL A 612 17.15 25.19 6.47
C VAL A 612 18.20 24.24 5.92
N PHE A 613 17.76 23.34 5.04
CA PHE A 613 18.58 22.32 4.40
C PHE A 613 18.49 22.53 2.87
N PRO A 614 19.54 23.09 2.23
CA PRO A 614 19.58 23.26 0.78
C PRO A 614 19.84 21.93 0.08
N VAL A 615 19.09 21.61 -0.97
CA VAL A 615 19.26 20.37 -1.75
C VAL A 615 20.33 20.54 -2.83
N GLN A 616 21.52 20.00 -2.56
CA GLN A 616 22.65 19.90 -3.50
C GLN A 616 22.71 18.45 -4.01
N CYS A 617 22.06 18.18 -5.13
CA CYS A 617 21.64 16.82 -5.48
C CYS A 617 22.22 16.28 -6.80
N GLY A 618 22.41 14.96 -6.86
CA GLY A 618 22.66 14.22 -8.10
C GLY A 618 21.96 12.87 -8.07
N SER A 619 21.43 12.44 -9.22
CA SER A 619 20.75 11.14 -9.34
C SER A 619 21.77 10.02 -9.51
N TRP A 620 21.65 8.93 -8.74
CA TRP A 620 22.49 7.73 -8.90
C TRP A 620 21.62 6.54 -9.29
N PHE A 621 21.61 6.22 -10.58
CA PHE A 621 20.73 5.20 -11.15
C PHE A 621 21.40 3.82 -11.29
N GLY A 622 20.56 2.81 -11.47
CA GLY A 622 20.89 1.45 -11.89
C GLY A 622 19.93 0.38 -11.34
N LEU A 623 19.17 0.67 -10.29
CA LEU A 623 18.20 -0.28 -9.69
C LEU A 623 16.83 -0.25 -10.36
N GLU A 624 16.54 0.77 -11.15
CA GLU A 624 15.37 0.88 -12.03
C GLU A 624 15.39 -0.06 -13.24
N GLY A 625 16.54 -0.69 -13.55
CA GLY A 625 16.65 -1.71 -14.59
C GLY A 625 17.31 -1.22 -15.87
N ARG A 626 18.57 -1.61 -16.07
CA ARG A 626 19.36 -1.23 -17.24
C ARG A 626 19.12 -2.18 -18.42
N HIS A 627 18.81 -1.66 -19.60
CA HIS A 627 18.66 -2.47 -20.83
C HIS A 627 19.96 -3.20 -21.22
N GLU A 628 19.86 -4.50 -21.46
CA GLU A 628 20.89 -5.28 -22.15
C GLU A 628 20.47 -5.55 -23.60
N PRO A 629 21.41 -5.50 -24.57
CA PRO A 629 21.12 -5.76 -25.98
C PRO A 629 20.44 -7.10 -26.25
N SER A 630 19.67 -7.18 -27.34
CA SER A 630 19.02 -8.40 -27.83
C SER A 630 19.99 -9.52 -28.23
N ASN A 631 21.30 -9.21 -28.30
CA ASN A 631 22.38 -10.14 -28.57
C ASN A 631 23.34 -10.39 -27.38
N ASP A 632 23.03 -9.95 -26.15
CA ASP A 632 23.85 -10.29 -24.98
C ASP A 632 23.98 -11.82 -24.82
N PRO A 633 25.19 -12.37 -24.64
CA PRO A 633 25.40 -13.82 -24.62
C PRO A 633 24.90 -14.52 -23.34
N SER A 634 24.44 -13.78 -22.34
CA SER A 634 24.08 -14.25 -21.00
C SER A 634 22.62 -13.93 -20.60
N ASN A 635 22.11 -12.77 -21.00
CA ASN A 635 20.77 -12.27 -20.66
C ASN A 635 20.24 -11.39 -21.82
N PRO A 636 20.00 -11.96 -23.02
CA PRO A 636 19.61 -11.20 -24.21
C PRO A 636 18.27 -10.49 -24.01
N SER A 637 18.22 -9.19 -24.34
CA SER A 637 17.11 -8.30 -24.00
C SER A 637 16.81 -8.24 -22.49
N GLY A 638 17.82 -8.44 -21.64
CA GLY A 638 17.75 -8.32 -20.19
C GLY A 638 17.42 -6.91 -19.68
N ALA A 639 17.20 -6.84 -18.37
CA ALA A 639 16.91 -5.63 -17.59
C ALA A 639 17.49 -5.71 -16.15
N PRO A 640 18.79 -6.04 -15.97
CA PRO A 640 19.42 -6.17 -14.65
C PRO A 640 19.32 -4.89 -13.83
N MET A 641 19.09 -5.08 -12.53
CA MET A 641 18.98 -4.01 -11.53
C MET A 641 20.24 -4.03 -10.66
N GLU A 642 21.11 -3.04 -10.85
CA GLU A 642 22.43 -2.98 -10.22
C GLU A 642 22.92 -1.53 -10.09
N LEU A 643 23.35 -1.11 -8.89
CA LEU A 643 24.03 0.17 -8.71
C LEU A 643 25.40 0.15 -9.36
N TYR A 644 25.57 0.89 -10.46
CA TYR A 644 26.86 1.01 -11.14
C TYR A 644 27.81 1.90 -10.34
N ILE A 645 29.04 1.40 -10.13
CA ILE A 645 30.09 2.06 -9.33
C ILE A 645 31.39 2.27 -10.14
N GLY A 646 31.30 2.29 -11.47
CA GLY A 646 32.45 2.39 -12.38
C GLY A 646 33.40 1.19 -12.39
N ASN A 647 32.97 0.05 -11.86
CA ASN A 647 33.81 -1.13 -11.63
C ASN A 647 33.12 -2.42 -12.12
N THR A 648 33.01 -2.58 -13.44
CA THR A 648 32.45 -3.77 -14.09
C THR A 648 33.48 -4.88 -14.30
N PHE A 649 33.02 -6.12 -14.52
CA PHE A 649 33.90 -7.30 -14.60
C PHE A 649 34.84 -7.35 -15.81
N TRP A 650 34.68 -6.46 -16.79
CA TRP A 650 35.59 -6.27 -17.94
C TRP A 650 36.48 -5.02 -17.82
N SER A 651 36.31 -4.22 -16.76
CA SER A 651 37.26 -3.15 -16.42
C SER A 651 38.65 -3.76 -16.14
N ASN A 652 39.72 -2.99 -16.36
CA ASN A 652 41.10 -3.44 -16.11
C ASN A 652 41.63 -2.99 -14.73
N ASP A 653 41.01 -1.99 -14.10
CA ASP A 653 41.54 -1.32 -12.92
C ASP A 653 40.98 -1.91 -11.61
N HIS A 654 39.68 -2.20 -11.61
CA HIS A 654 38.92 -2.78 -10.49
C HIS A 654 39.01 -2.06 -9.13
N SER A 655 39.54 -0.84 -9.09
CA SER A 655 39.84 -0.11 -7.84
C SER A 655 38.69 0.73 -7.28
N ARG A 656 37.84 1.33 -8.13
CA ARG A 656 36.73 2.19 -7.68
C ARG A 656 35.73 1.42 -6.82
N THR A 657 35.28 2.06 -5.74
CA THR A 657 34.29 1.55 -4.78
C THR A 657 33.13 2.52 -4.62
N MET A 658 32.00 2.04 -4.11
CA MET A 658 30.84 2.88 -3.74
C MET A 658 31.21 3.96 -2.73
N GLN A 659 31.95 3.59 -1.67
CA GLN A 659 32.47 4.53 -0.66
C GLN A 659 33.35 5.62 -1.29
N GLN A 660 34.26 5.27 -2.19
CA GLN A 660 35.10 6.28 -2.86
C GLN A 660 34.27 7.28 -3.66
N THR A 661 33.23 6.82 -4.37
CA THR A 661 32.32 7.74 -5.08
C THR A 661 31.56 8.63 -4.09
N MET A 662 31.10 8.09 -2.94
CA MET A 662 30.46 8.90 -1.89
C MET A 662 31.43 9.94 -1.30
N ASP A 663 32.68 9.56 -0.99
CA ASP A 663 33.74 10.47 -0.55
C ASP A 663 33.97 11.60 -1.58
N GLU A 664 34.05 11.26 -2.87
CA GLU A 664 34.32 12.19 -3.98
C GLU A 664 33.17 13.17 -4.24
N ILE A 665 31.90 12.74 -4.17
CA ILE A 665 30.74 13.63 -4.39
C ILE A 665 30.41 14.48 -3.18
N THR A 666 30.54 13.94 -1.96
CA THR A 666 30.30 14.70 -0.71
C THR A 666 31.39 15.75 -0.51
N GLN A 667 32.65 15.46 -0.87
CA GLN A 667 33.73 16.45 -0.89
C GLN A 667 33.48 17.60 -1.88
N ARG A 668 32.66 17.38 -2.92
CA ARG A 668 32.26 18.40 -3.90
C ARG A 668 30.94 19.10 -3.56
N GLY A 669 30.26 18.71 -2.48
CA GLY A 669 29.07 19.40 -1.97
C GLY A 669 27.75 18.63 -2.12
N ILE A 670 27.70 17.53 -2.89
CA ILE A 670 26.45 16.75 -2.98
C ILE A 670 26.07 16.23 -1.59
N ASN A 671 24.85 16.57 -1.17
CA ASN A 671 24.27 16.19 0.12
C ASN A 671 22.96 15.39 -0.02
N VAL A 672 22.37 15.30 -1.23
CA VAL A 672 21.22 14.43 -1.54
C VAL A 672 21.50 13.55 -2.75
N ILE A 673 21.13 12.28 -2.65
CA ILE A 673 21.07 11.35 -3.79
C ILE A 673 19.60 11.13 -4.16
N ARG A 674 19.22 11.43 -5.41
CA ARG A 674 17.97 10.92 -6.00
C ARG A 674 18.20 9.49 -6.46
N PHE A 675 17.34 8.57 -6.04
CA PHE A 675 17.62 7.14 -6.03
C PHE A 675 16.50 6.33 -6.72
N PRO A 676 16.58 6.19 -8.06
CA PRO A 676 15.67 5.39 -8.87
C PRO A 676 15.55 3.92 -8.43
N VAL A 677 14.32 3.49 -8.19
CA VAL A 677 13.93 2.10 -7.90
C VAL A 677 12.64 1.74 -8.65
N VAL A 678 12.33 0.45 -8.76
CA VAL A 678 11.13 -0.09 -9.40
C VAL A 678 10.53 -1.21 -8.53
N PRO A 679 9.29 -1.67 -8.79
CA PRO A 679 8.64 -2.70 -7.97
C PRO A 679 9.43 -4.01 -7.90
N GLN A 680 10.26 -4.29 -8.91
CA GLN A 680 11.14 -5.46 -8.93
C GLN A 680 12.42 -5.28 -8.09
N THR A 681 12.83 -4.04 -7.79
CA THR A 681 13.89 -3.75 -6.80
C THR A 681 13.46 -4.20 -5.40
N LEU A 682 12.16 -4.15 -5.09
CA LEU A 682 11.64 -4.52 -3.77
C LEU A 682 11.61 -6.04 -3.54
N ASP A 683 11.51 -6.89 -4.58
CA ASP A 683 11.60 -8.35 -4.44
C ASP A 683 13.06 -8.84 -4.43
N PRO A 684 13.61 -9.31 -3.29
CA PRO A 684 14.95 -9.92 -3.23
C PRO A 684 15.09 -11.20 -4.08
N ASN A 685 13.98 -11.71 -4.64
CA ASN A 685 13.95 -12.89 -5.49
C ASN A 685 13.84 -12.61 -6.99
N ASP A 686 13.76 -11.36 -7.45
CA ASP A 686 13.65 -11.09 -8.89
C ASP A 686 14.85 -11.67 -9.68
N PRO A 687 14.65 -12.32 -10.83
CA PRO A 687 15.74 -12.95 -11.59
C PRO A 687 16.68 -11.97 -12.31
N GLN A 688 16.26 -10.72 -12.56
CA GLN A 688 17.12 -9.66 -13.08
C GLN A 688 17.85 -8.91 -11.95
N GLY A 689 17.30 -8.93 -10.74
CA GLY A 689 17.92 -8.33 -9.57
C GLY A 689 19.11 -9.10 -8.98
N LYS A 690 19.55 -10.26 -9.51
CA LYS A 690 20.54 -11.11 -8.83
C LYS A 690 21.37 -12.04 -9.73
N GLY A 691 22.55 -12.43 -9.25
CA GLY A 691 23.37 -13.50 -9.84
C GLY A 691 24.23 -13.04 -11.02
N SER A 692 24.37 -13.87 -12.06
CA SER A 692 25.31 -13.64 -13.17
C SER A 692 24.87 -12.60 -14.21
N VAL A 693 23.70 -11.99 -14.04
CA VAL A 693 23.24 -10.85 -14.85
C VAL A 693 23.81 -9.52 -14.37
N LEU A 694 24.19 -9.45 -13.09
CA LEU A 694 24.86 -8.31 -12.47
C LEU A 694 26.31 -8.22 -12.99
N LYS A 695 26.77 -7.01 -13.30
CA LYS A 695 27.97 -6.70 -14.10
C LYS A 695 29.12 -6.08 -13.30
N ASN A 696 28.88 -5.54 -12.10
CA ASN A 696 29.95 -5.11 -11.19
C ASN A 696 30.94 -6.25 -10.93
N TYR A 697 32.19 -5.92 -10.62
CA TYR A 697 33.25 -6.87 -10.34
C TYR A 697 33.05 -7.57 -8.98
N GLU A 698 33.38 -8.86 -8.91
CA GLU A 698 33.47 -9.58 -7.63
C GLU A 698 34.78 -9.19 -6.94
N PRO A 699 34.77 -8.65 -5.70
CA PRO A 699 33.77 -8.96 -4.66
C PRO A 699 32.75 -7.86 -4.37
N MET A 700 32.67 -6.77 -5.14
CA MET A 700 31.80 -5.62 -4.84
C MET A 700 30.35 -5.81 -5.28
N ARG A 701 30.11 -6.71 -6.25
CA ARG A 701 28.77 -7.10 -6.71
C ARG A 701 27.88 -7.58 -5.55
N GLN A 702 26.74 -6.93 -5.37
CA GLN A 702 25.74 -7.24 -4.36
C GLN A 702 25.03 -8.59 -4.63
N GLN A 703 24.40 -9.19 -3.61
CA GLN A 703 23.73 -10.49 -3.79
C GLN A 703 22.40 -10.37 -4.53
N ASN A 704 21.65 -9.29 -4.28
CA ASN A 704 20.38 -8.96 -4.94
C ASN A 704 20.09 -7.45 -4.88
N ALA A 705 19.18 -6.96 -5.73
CA ALA A 705 18.81 -5.55 -5.87
C ALA A 705 18.19 -4.94 -4.59
N ARG A 706 17.33 -5.68 -3.87
CA ARG A 706 16.75 -5.24 -2.59
C ARG A 706 17.85 -4.98 -1.56
N GLN A 707 18.78 -5.92 -1.41
CA GLN A 707 19.96 -5.71 -0.56
C GLN A 707 20.79 -4.52 -1.04
N ALA A 708 20.96 -4.34 -2.36
CA ALA A 708 21.75 -3.21 -2.89
C ALA A 708 21.15 -1.84 -2.53
N MET A 709 19.81 -1.72 -2.50
CA MET A 709 19.12 -0.54 -1.97
C MET A 709 19.37 -0.36 -0.47
N GLU A 710 19.13 -1.40 0.34
CA GLU A 710 19.23 -1.31 1.80
C GLU A 710 20.67 -1.03 2.27
N ASP A 711 21.66 -1.70 1.69
CA ASP A 711 23.09 -1.45 1.95
C ASP A 711 23.52 -0.04 1.48
N PHE A 712 22.94 0.49 0.38
CA PHE A 712 23.25 1.84 -0.10
C PHE A 712 22.69 2.92 0.82
N ILE A 713 21.41 2.83 1.22
CA ILE A 713 20.76 3.80 2.11
C ILE A 713 21.54 3.92 3.43
N VAL A 714 21.93 2.78 4.01
CA VAL A 714 22.73 2.70 5.23
C VAL A 714 24.17 3.21 5.05
N MET A 715 24.76 3.09 3.84
CA MET A 715 26.07 3.67 3.53
C MET A 715 25.98 5.19 3.29
N ALA A 716 24.89 5.69 2.73
CA ALA A 716 24.63 7.11 2.55
C ALA A 716 24.46 7.82 3.91
N ASP A 717 23.69 7.23 4.84
CA ASP A 717 23.51 7.72 6.22
C ASP A 717 24.87 7.88 6.95
N GLN A 718 25.72 6.87 6.85
CA GLN A 718 27.08 6.89 7.41
C GLN A 718 28.02 7.94 6.80
N ASN A 719 27.70 8.45 5.60
CA ASN A 719 28.46 9.48 4.90
C ASN A 719 27.80 10.87 4.97
N GLY A 720 26.65 11.01 5.64
CA GLY A 720 25.90 12.28 5.71
C GLY A 720 25.22 12.67 4.38
N LEU A 721 24.91 11.67 3.55
CA LEU A 721 24.13 11.82 2.33
C LEU A 721 22.66 11.47 2.60
N GLU A 722 21.76 12.41 2.32
CA GLU A 722 20.32 12.15 2.33
C GLU A 722 19.90 11.39 1.06
N VAL A 723 18.81 10.61 1.11
CA VAL A 723 18.31 9.79 -0.01
C VAL A 723 16.86 10.13 -0.31
N MET A 724 16.60 10.60 -1.54
CA MET A 724 15.27 10.76 -2.12
C MET A 724 14.94 9.50 -2.92
N LEU A 725 14.00 8.70 -2.45
CA LEU A 725 13.60 7.44 -3.11
C LEU A 725 12.66 7.75 -4.28
N ASP A 726 12.85 7.13 -5.43
CA ASP A 726 12.11 7.44 -6.66
C ASP A 726 11.48 6.16 -7.27
N ILE A 727 10.15 6.11 -7.42
CA ILE A 727 9.50 5.03 -8.20
C ILE A 727 9.63 5.36 -9.69
N HIS A 728 10.75 4.94 -10.26
CA HIS A 728 11.24 5.36 -11.57
C HIS A 728 10.49 4.74 -12.75
N SER A 729 9.78 3.64 -12.53
CA SER A 729 8.99 2.95 -13.56
C SER A 729 8.03 1.94 -12.93
N CYS A 730 6.98 1.57 -13.67
CA CYS A 730 6.15 0.41 -13.34
C CYS A 730 6.87 -0.95 -13.53
N SER A 731 7.99 -0.96 -14.26
CA SER A 731 8.70 -2.17 -14.65
C SER A 731 10.16 -1.90 -14.96
N ASN A 732 11.04 -2.75 -14.42
CA ASN A 732 12.47 -2.78 -14.75
C ASN A 732 12.75 -2.97 -16.26
N TYR A 733 11.81 -3.52 -17.02
CA TYR A 733 11.93 -3.65 -18.47
C TYR A 733 11.49 -2.40 -19.24
N VAL A 734 10.67 -1.51 -18.68
CA VAL A 734 10.03 -0.40 -19.41
C VAL A 734 10.79 0.92 -19.27
N GLY A 735 11.25 1.26 -18.06
CA GLY A 735 11.97 2.50 -17.76
C GLY A 735 11.11 3.76 -18.01
N TRP A 736 11.75 4.85 -18.48
CA TRP A 736 11.16 6.16 -18.80
C TRP A 736 9.87 6.13 -19.65
N ARG A 737 9.61 5.07 -20.42
CA ARG A 737 8.36 4.89 -21.19
C ARG A 737 7.11 4.69 -20.33
N ALA A 738 7.26 4.53 -19.02
CA ALA A 738 6.23 4.09 -18.11
C ALA A 738 5.34 5.22 -17.56
N GLY A 739 4.99 6.25 -18.33
CA GLY A 739 4.33 7.49 -17.86
C GLY A 739 2.93 7.39 -17.25
N ARG A 740 2.52 6.18 -16.85
CA ARG A 740 1.39 5.78 -16.00
C ARG A 740 1.62 4.36 -15.47
N PHE A 741 1.07 4.03 -14.29
CA PHE A 741 1.35 2.74 -13.61
C PHE A 741 1.03 1.52 -14.50
N ASP A 742 -0.08 1.57 -15.24
CA ASP A 742 -0.55 0.57 -16.17
C ASP A 742 -0.05 0.83 -17.61
N ALA A 743 1.25 1.13 -17.76
CA ALA A 743 1.89 1.37 -19.05
C ALA A 743 1.68 0.20 -20.04
N ARG A 744 1.27 0.53 -21.28
CA ARG A 744 1.05 -0.40 -22.40
C ARG A 744 1.74 0.09 -23.67
N PRO A 745 2.26 -0.81 -24.52
CA PRO A 745 2.70 -0.46 -25.87
C PRO A 745 1.53 -0.06 -26.78
N PRO A 746 1.76 0.65 -27.90
CA PRO A 746 3.07 1.03 -28.42
C PRO A 746 3.74 2.14 -27.61
N TYR A 747 5.04 2.02 -27.38
CA TYR A 747 5.81 3.04 -26.68
C TYR A 747 6.31 4.14 -27.63
N ALA A 748 6.71 5.29 -27.08
CA ALA A 748 7.11 6.48 -27.86
C ALA A 748 8.32 6.27 -28.79
N ASP A 749 9.06 5.18 -28.62
CA ASP A 749 10.20 4.75 -29.43
C ASP A 749 9.92 3.52 -30.33
N ASN A 750 8.66 3.06 -30.42
CA ASN A 750 8.25 1.95 -31.29
C ASN A 750 8.78 2.09 -32.73
N ASP A 751 8.71 3.29 -33.32
CA ASP A 751 9.13 3.54 -34.70
C ASP A 751 10.59 4.01 -34.81
N ARG A 752 11.31 4.17 -33.68
CA ARG A 752 12.68 4.69 -33.64
C ARG A 752 13.65 3.84 -34.46
N ASP A 753 14.46 4.47 -35.30
CA ASP A 753 15.46 3.80 -36.14
C ASP A 753 16.74 3.42 -35.37
N SER A 754 17.44 2.38 -35.82
CA SER A 754 18.71 1.90 -35.21
C SER A 754 18.65 1.61 -33.70
N TYR A 755 17.49 1.23 -33.17
CA TYR A 755 17.22 1.17 -31.72
C TYR A 755 16.70 -0.21 -31.25
N ASP A 756 17.34 -0.79 -30.22
CA ASP A 756 17.15 -2.18 -29.76
C ASP A 756 16.23 -2.30 -28.51
N PHE A 757 15.98 -1.18 -27.81
CA PHE A 757 15.29 -1.13 -26.51
C PHE A 757 13.77 -0.85 -26.64
N LYS A 758 13.11 -1.26 -27.73
CA LYS A 758 11.71 -0.88 -28.04
C LYS A 758 10.63 -1.45 -27.11
N ARG A 759 10.90 -2.60 -26.47
CA ARG A 759 10.06 -3.24 -25.43
C ARG A 759 8.58 -3.54 -25.73
N GLU A 760 8.11 -3.37 -26.97
CA GLU A 760 6.76 -3.71 -27.50
C GLU A 760 6.16 -5.08 -27.12
N ASN A 761 6.96 -5.98 -26.54
CA ASN A 761 6.56 -7.30 -26.07
C ASN A 761 6.34 -7.39 -24.54
N TRP A 762 6.48 -6.27 -23.82
CA TRP A 762 6.25 -6.09 -22.37
C TRP A 762 5.10 -5.13 -22.10
N SER A 763 4.45 -5.26 -20.94
CA SER A 763 3.40 -4.34 -20.46
C SER A 763 3.30 -4.37 -18.93
N CYS A 764 2.92 -3.23 -18.35
CA CYS A 764 2.53 -3.08 -16.96
C CYS A 764 1.01 -3.19 -16.73
N ALA A 765 0.17 -3.20 -17.77
CA ALA A 765 -1.27 -3.42 -17.58
C ALA A 765 -1.63 -4.91 -17.50
N ALA A 766 -2.53 -5.26 -16.57
CA ALA A 766 -3.06 -6.62 -16.42
C ALA A 766 -3.98 -7.08 -17.57
N SER A 767 -4.48 -6.14 -18.38
CA SER A 767 -5.41 -6.37 -19.49
C SER A 767 -5.35 -5.23 -20.51
N GLY A 768 -6.13 -5.28 -21.59
CA GLY A 768 -6.11 -4.24 -22.63
C GLY A 768 -4.84 -4.24 -23.48
N ASN A 769 -4.04 -5.31 -23.42
CA ASN A 769 -2.75 -5.40 -24.08
C ASN A 769 -2.86 -5.74 -25.58
N PRO A 770 -2.06 -5.11 -26.46
CA PRO A 770 -1.90 -5.54 -27.84
C PRO A 770 -1.38 -6.97 -27.97
N SER A 771 -1.61 -7.60 -29.12
CA SER A 771 -1.19 -8.99 -29.39
C SER A 771 0.33 -9.20 -29.57
N SER A 772 1.12 -8.12 -29.58
CA SER A 772 2.59 -8.14 -29.47
C SER A 772 3.08 -8.46 -28.05
N VAL A 773 2.28 -8.12 -27.03
CA VAL A 773 2.64 -8.31 -25.62
C VAL A 773 2.70 -9.80 -25.29
N THR A 774 3.86 -10.25 -24.84
CA THR A 774 4.11 -11.64 -24.44
C THR A 774 4.55 -11.78 -22.98
N ASN A 775 4.97 -10.68 -22.36
CA ASN A 775 5.34 -10.60 -20.94
C ASN A 775 4.52 -9.49 -20.28
N VAL A 776 4.02 -9.74 -19.06
CA VAL A 776 3.20 -8.78 -18.30
C VAL A 776 3.69 -8.74 -16.86
N GLN A 777 4.21 -7.59 -16.44
CA GLN A 777 4.53 -7.27 -15.04
C GLN A 777 3.44 -6.34 -14.52
N ALA A 778 2.24 -6.90 -14.30
CA ALA A 778 1.05 -6.12 -13.98
C ALA A 778 1.27 -5.21 -12.75
N TYR A 779 1.23 -3.90 -12.96
CA TYR A 779 1.35 -2.86 -11.94
C TYR A 779 0.10 -2.00 -11.97
N ASP A 780 -0.48 -1.77 -10.80
CA ASP A 780 -1.73 -1.06 -10.63
C ASP A 780 -1.60 -0.07 -9.48
N LYS A 781 -2.52 0.90 -9.41
CA LYS A 781 -2.53 1.94 -8.38
C LYS A 781 -2.44 1.37 -6.96
N GLN A 782 -3.01 0.20 -6.68
CA GLN A 782 -2.96 -0.39 -5.35
C GLN A 782 -1.57 -0.95 -5.01
N LYS A 783 -0.88 -1.55 -5.98
CA LYS A 783 0.53 -1.95 -5.81
C LYS A 783 1.41 -0.73 -5.60
N TRP A 784 1.24 0.30 -6.42
CA TRP A 784 1.96 1.57 -6.26
C TRP A 784 1.78 2.19 -4.87
N LEU A 785 0.54 2.28 -4.37
CA LEU A 785 0.27 2.75 -3.00
C LEU A 785 0.79 1.80 -1.90
N ASN A 786 1.10 0.54 -2.20
CA ASN A 786 1.73 -0.38 -1.26
C ASN A 786 3.27 -0.21 -1.27
N ASP A 787 3.87 -0.05 -2.45
CA ASP A 787 5.30 0.20 -2.62
C ASP A 787 5.68 1.53 -1.94
N LEU A 788 4.88 2.59 -2.12
CA LEU A 788 5.07 3.87 -1.43
C LEU A 788 5.02 3.73 0.11
N ARG A 789 4.15 2.87 0.65
CA ARG A 789 4.12 2.54 2.09
C ARG A 789 5.37 1.80 2.54
N GLU A 790 5.87 0.87 1.72
CA GLU A 790 7.10 0.13 2.02
C GLU A 790 8.33 1.04 2.01
N LEU A 791 8.47 1.89 0.98
CA LEU A 791 9.52 2.92 0.91
C LEU A 791 9.46 3.88 2.10
N ALA A 792 8.26 4.33 2.50
CA ALA A 792 8.08 5.22 3.66
C ALA A 792 8.52 4.58 4.99
N GLY A 793 8.44 3.25 5.10
CA GLY A 793 8.87 2.48 6.26
C GLY A 793 10.38 2.22 6.34
N LEU A 794 11.15 2.45 5.26
CA LEU A 794 12.56 2.03 5.19
C LEU A 794 13.46 2.70 6.24
N SER A 795 13.22 3.97 6.60
CA SER A 795 14.04 4.65 7.63
C SER A 795 13.90 3.97 9.00
N ALA A 796 12.67 3.63 9.39
CA ALA A 796 12.39 2.86 10.60
C ALA A 796 12.85 1.39 10.51
N GLN A 797 12.81 0.79 9.32
CA GLN A 797 13.29 -0.60 9.08
C GLN A 797 14.82 -0.70 9.23
N LEU A 798 15.55 0.26 8.66
CA LEU A 798 17.02 0.25 8.56
C LEU A 798 17.70 0.95 9.74
N GLY A 799 16.97 1.79 10.49
CA GLY A 799 17.49 2.54 11.64
C GLY A 799 18.30 3.78 11.25
N VAL A 800 17.97 4.38 10.10
CA VAL A 800 18.60 5.57 9.50
C VAL A 800 17.69 6.79 9.63
N ASP A 801 18.23 8.00 9.54
CA ASP A 801 17.43 9.24 9.49
C ASP A 801 17.58 10.05 8.19
N ASN A 802 18.29 9.47 7.23
CA ASN A 802 18.71 10.16 6.01
C ASN A 802 17.70 10.13 4.85
N ILE A 803 16.51 9.56 5.01
CA ILE A 803 15.52 9.51 3.92
C ILE A 803 14.74 10.83 3.93
N ILE A 804 15.04 11.71 2.96
CA ILE A 804 14.44 13.06 2.86
C ILE A 804 12.97 13.00 2.42
N GLY A 805 12.62 12.04 1.58
CA GLY A 805 11.29 11.92 1.00
C GLY A 805 11.23 10.92 -0.15
N ILE A 806 10.07 10.89 -0.81
CA ILE A 806 9.79 10.00 -1.93
C ILE A 806 9.31 10.84 -3.13
N ASP A 807 9.97 10.68 -4.26
CA ASP A 807 9.48 11.07 -5.59
C ASP A 807 8.52 9.98 -6.06
N ILE A 808 7.24 10.33 -6.10
CA ILE A 808 6.18 9.32 -6.00
C ILE A 808 6.01 8.52 -7.29
N PHE A 809 6.32 9.10 -8.45
CA PHE A 809 6.40 8.41 -9.73
C PHE A 809 7.12 9.27 -10.77
N ASN A 810 8.08 8.67 -11.46
CA ASN A 810 8.92 9.37 -12.44
C ASN A 810 8.21 9.60 -13.77
N GLU A 811 8.42 10.80 -14.32
CA GLU A 811 7.92 11.28 -15.62
C GLU A 811 6.48 10.86 -15.97
N PRO A 812 5.47 11.27 -15.16
CA PRO A 812 4.10 11.22 -15.61
C PRO A 812 3.97 11.98 -16.93
N PHE A 813 3.51 11.29 -17.98
CA PHE A 813 3.27 11.93 -19.29
C PHE A 813 1.94 11.53 -19.93
N ASP A 814 1.28 10.49 -19.42
CA ASP A 814 0.06 9.91 -20.01
C ASP A 814 -1.19 10.01 -19.11
N TYR A 815 -1.12 10.84 -18.06
CA TYR A 815 -2.24 11.19 -17.18
C TYR A 815 -2.77 12.59 -17.47
N THR A 816 -4.08 12.76 -17.36
CA THR A 816 -4.67 14.10 -17.22
C THR A 816 -4.31 14.70 -15.85
N TRP A 817 -4.39 16.03 -15.70
CA TRP A 817 -4.08 16.65 -14.41
C TRP A 817 -5.00 16.19 -13.28
N ASP A 818 -6.30 15.99 -13.54
CA ASP A 818 -7.24 15.56 -12.51
C ASP A 818 -6.94 14.14 -12.01
N GLU A 819 -6.49 13.23 -12.89
CA GLU A 819 -6.01 11.90 -12.51
C GLU A 819 -4.72 11.99 -11.71
N TRP A 820 -3.71 12.71 -12.22
CA TRP A 820 -2.41 12.82 -11.56
C TRP A 820 -2.52 13.52 -10.20
N LYS A 821 -3.26 14.63 -10.10
CA LYS A 821 -3.59 15.31 -8.85
C LYS A 821 -4.25 14.36 -7.85
N THR A 822 -5.17 13.51 -8.30
CA THR A 822 -5.80 12.51 -7.42
C THR A 822 -4.74 11.54 -6.90
N HIS A 823 -3.88 11.00 -7.77
CA HIS A 823 -2.79 10.08 -7.39
C HIS A 823 -1.79 10.73 -6.42
N VAL A 824 -1.47 12.00 -6.62
CA VAL A 824 -0.67 12.83 -5.70
C VAL A 824 -1.31 12.93 -4.32
N GLU A 825 -2.62 13.12 -4.23
CA GLU A 825 -3.38 13.11 -2.97
C GLU A 825 -3.41 11.71 -2.33
N ASP A 826 -3.63 10.64 -3.10
CA ASP A 826 -3.57 9.25 -2.62
C ASP A 826 -2.18 8.88 -2.06
N ALA A 827 -1.10 9.31 -2.74
CA ALA A 827 0.28 9.06 -2.33
C ALA A 827 0.64 9.80 -1.05
N TYR A 828 0.16 11.03 -0.88
CA TYR A 828 0.32 11.77 0.36
C TYR A 828 -0.32 11.04 1.55
N GLU A 829 -1.55 10.52 1.39
CA GLU A 829 -2.20 9.73 2.44
C GLU A 829 -1.43 8.44 2.74
N ALA A 830 -1.04 7.68 1.71
CA ALA A 830 -0.32 6.41 1.86
C ALA A 830 1.06 6.56 2.54
N ILE A 831 1.82 7.62 2.21
CA ILE A 831 3.12 7.88 2.84
C ILE A 831 2.93 8.40 4.26
N SER A 832 2.00 9.33 4.49
CA SER A 832 1.75 9.93 5.81
C SER A 832 1.16 8.95 6.83
N GLU A 833 0.48 7.89 6.37
CA GLU A 833 0.01 6.77 7.20
C GLU A 833 1.17 6.03 7.88
N VAL A 834 2.31 5.88 7.18
CA VAL A 834 3.48 5.13 7.65
C VAL A 834 4.53 6.04 8.27
N ASN A 835 4.85 7.14 7.60
CA ASN A 835 5.89 8.08 8.02
C ASN A 835 5.52 9.53 7.67
N PRO A 836 4.90 10.28 8.60
CA PRO A 836 4.51 11.67 8.38
C PRO A 836 5.69 12.64 8.35
N ASP A 837 6.92 12.19 8.65
CA ASP A 837 8.12 13.03 8.71
C ASP A 837 8.86 13.17 7.37
N LEU A 838 8.52 12.36 6.37
CA LEU A 838 9.03 12.47 5.00
C LEU A 838 8.44 13.67 4.23
N LEU A 839 9.11 14.05 3.14
CA LEU A 839 8.58 14.94 2.10
C LEU A 839 8.00 14.15 0.92
N LEU A 840 6.99 14.74 0.29
CA LEU A 840 6.42 14.28 -0.97
C LEU A 840 7.02 15.09 -2.12
N PHE A 841 7.79 14.45 -2.99
CA PHE A 841 8.27 15.03 -4.24
C PHE A 841 7.28 14.68 -5.34
N VAL A 842 6.81 15.70 -6.06
CA VAL A 842 5.69 15.59 -7.02
C VAL A 842 6.05 16.22 -8.35
N GLN A 843 6.18 15.39 -9.37
CA GLN A 843 6.42 15.82 -10.75
C GLN A 843 5.17 16.42 -11.41
N GLY A 844 5.36 17.10 -12.53
CA GLY A 844 4.28 17.51 -13.43
C GLY A 844 3.75 16.37 -14.30
N ILE A 845 2.97 16.74 -15.31
CA ILE A 845 2.56 15.87 -16.41
C ILE A 845 3.27 16.30 -17.72
N SER A 846 2.75 15.96 -18.91
CA SER A 846 3.27 16.48 -20.19
C SER A 846 2.32 17.50 -20.84
N ALA A 847 2.61 17.91 -22.07
CA ALA A 847 1.71 18.69 -22.93
C ALA A 847 0.47 17.90 -23.42
N ASN A 848 0.40 16.59 -23.18
CA ASN A 848 -0.65 15.69 -23.65
C ASN A 848 -1.01 14.62 -22.60
N ALA A 849 -2.10 13.89 -22.82
CA ALA A 849 -2.50 12.70 -22.06
C ALA A 849 -3.21 11.67 -22.97
N ASN A 850 -3.51 10.48 -22.42
CA ASN A 850 -4.34 9.43 -23.04
C ASN A 850 -3.83 8.88 -24.40
N ALA A 851 -2.51 8.84 -24.61
CA ALA A 851 -1.84 8.38 -25.82
C ALA A 851 -1.73 6.85 -25.98
N GLN A 852 -2.14 6.06 -24.98
CA GLN A 852 -2.23 4.59 -25.11
C GLN A 852 -3.22 4.11 -26.19
N ASP A 853 -3.11 2.84 -26.56
CA ASP A 853 -4.02 2.11 -27.46
C ASP A 853 -3.97 2.41 -28.98
N GLY A 854 -2.79 2.78 -29.48
CA GLY A 854 -2.38 2.41 -30.85
C GLY A 854 -2.89 3.30 -31.99
N THR A 855 -3.47 4.45 -31.69
CA THR A 855 -3.55 5.59 -32.61
C THR A 855 -2.71 6.75 -32.05
N PRO A 856 -1.47 6.98 -32.56
CA PRO A 856 -0.61 8.08 -32.09
C PRO A 856 -1.21 9.48 -32.21
N ASP A 857 -2.29 9.62 -33.00
CA ASP A 857 -3.04 10.84 -33.25
C ASP A 857 -4.12 11.14 -32.20
N SER A 858 -4.50 10.18 -31.35
CA SER A 858 -5.49 10.37 -30.28
C SER A 858 -4.82 10.75 -28.97
N LYS A 859 -4.30 11.98 -28.92
CA LYS A 859 -3.77 12.61 -27.70
C LYS A 859 -4.74 13.68 -27.22
N ASP A 860 -5.06 13.70 -25.93
CA ASP A 860 -5.81 14.80 -25.32
C ASP A 860 -4.82 15.93 -24.97
N PRO A 861 -4.94 17.14 -25.57
CA PRO A 861 -4.01 18.23 -25.27
C PRO A 861 -4.19 18.77 -23.86
N VAL A 862 -3.09 18.89 -23.12
CA VAL A 862 -3.05 19.45 -21.77
C VAL A 862 -2.51 20.87 -21.85
N ALA A 863 -3.20 21.82 -21.20
CA ALA A 863 -2.75 23.22 -21.17
C ALA A 863 -1.39 23.36 -20.46
N HIS A 864 -0.48 24.12 -21.07
CA HIS A 864 0.92 24.28 -20.62
C HIS A 864 1.43 25.73 -20.66
N GLY A 865 0.57 26.73 -20.89
CA GLY A 865 0.98 28.13 -21.07
C GLY A 865 0.91 28.54 -22.54
N ASP A 866 1.89 29.31 -23.02
CA ASP A 866 2.11 29.58 -24.45
C ASP A 866 2.39 28.26 -25.20
N GLU A 867 1.62 28.00 -26.26
CA GLU A 867 1.73 26.80 -27.10
C GLU A 867 3.08 26.72 -27.86
N PHE A 868 3.87 27.80 -27.95
CA PHE A 868 5.20 27.75 -28.58
C PHE A 868 6.24 27.08 -27.68
N SER A 869 6.24 27.40 -26.39
CA SER A 869 6.92 26.59 -25.37
C SER A 869 6.25 25.24 -25.25
N ASN A 870 7.03 24.21 -24.90
CA ASN A 870 6.48 22.86 -24.76
C ASN A 870 7.19 22.13 -23.60
N PRO A 871 6.46 21.64 -22.58
CA PRO A 871 7.05 20.96 -21.44
C PRO A 871 7.54 19.56 -21.79
N ASN A 872 8.64 19.15 -21.15
CA ASN A 872 9.06 17.75 -21.09
C ASN A 872 8.05 16.90 -20.29
N TRP A 873 8.28 15.59 -20.29
CA TRP A 873 7.61 14.67 -19.39
C TRP A 873 7.98 15.00 -17.94
N GLY A 874 7.04 14.90 -17.00
CA GLY A 874 7.25 15.37 -15.62
C GLY A 874 7.41 16.90 -15.44
N GLU A 875 7.41 17.73 -16.50
CA GLU A 875 7.64 19.18 -16.37
C GLU A 875 6.35 19.99 -16.15
N ASN A 876 5.22 19.56 -16.73
CA ASN A 876 4.03 20.39 -16.82
C ASN A 876 3.28 20.49 -15.49
N LEU A 877 3.54 21.58 -14.75
CA LEU A 877 2.82 21.97 -13.54
C LEU A 877 1.91 23.19 -13.76
N TYR A 878 1.71 23.67 -15.00
CA TYR A 878 0.83 24.79 -15.31
C TYR A 878 -0.62 24.60 -14.81
N PRO A 879 -1.26 23.40 -14.92
CA PRO A 879 -2.60 23.17 -14.40
C PRO A 879 -2.74 23.34 -12.87
N ALA A 880 -1.66 23.10 -12.10
CA ALA A 880 -1.66 23.19 -10.64
C ALA A 880 -2.08 24.58 -10.13
N ARG A 881 -1.84 25.65 -10.92
CA ARG A 881 -2.25 27.04 -10.65
C ARG A 881 -3.75 27.17 -10.36
N ASN A 882 -4.57 26.33 -10.99
CA ASN A 882 -6.03 26.34 -10.84
C ASN A 882 -6.58 25.12 -10.09
N ALA A 883 -5.77 24.06 -9.95
CA ALA A 883 -6.16 22.76 -9.40
C ALA A 883 -5.06 22.16 -8.48
N MET A 884 -4.66 22.91 -7.46
CA MET A 884 -3.72 22.45 -6.41
C MET A 884 -4.22 21.16 -5.73
N PRO A 885 -3.34 20.17 -5.45
CA PRO A 885 -3.66 19.05 -4.58
C PRO A 885 -3.83 19.49 -3.11
N ASN A 886 -4.69 18.79 -2.38
CA ASN A 886 -5.03 19.05 -0.98
C ASN A 886 -3.95 18.53 0.00
N ILE A 887 -2.72 19.00 -0.17
CA ILE A 887 -1.55 18.57 0.60
C ILE A 887 -1.03 19.75 1.43
N PRO A 888 -0.65 19.56 2.71
CA PRO A 888 0.01 20.61 3.48
C PRO A 888 1.27 21.10 2.78
N LYS A 889 1.37 22.42 2.55
CA LYS A 889 2.53 23.06 1.92
C LYS A 889 3.86 22.73 2.62
N SER A 890 3.82 22.39 3.91
CA SER A 890 4.97 21.94 4.70
C SER A 890 5.46 20.51 4.40
N LYS A 891 4.82 19.79 3.49
CA LYS A 891 5.14 18.40 3.09
C LYS A 891 5.26 18.20 1.58
N LEU A 892 4.96 19.22 0.78
CA LEU A 892 4.94 19.16 -0.69
C LEU A 892 6.17 19.88 -1.28
N VAL A 893 6.93 19.15 -2.08
CA VAL A 893 7.98 19.68 -2.96
C VAL A 893 7.57 19.40 -4.40
N TRP A 894 7.56 20.44 -5.24
CA TRP A 894 7.35 20.28 -6.67
C TRP A 894 8.66 19.84 -7.33
N SER A 895 8.59 18.75 -8.10
CA SER A 895 9.74 18.01 -8.65
C SER A 895 9.72 17.95 -10.19
N PRO A 896 9.70 19.09 -10.90
CA PRO A 896 9.64 19.08 -12.37
C PRO A 896 10.94 18.50 -12.97
N HIS A 897 10.82 17.75 -14.05
CA HIS A 897 11.94 17.33 -14.89
C HIS A 897 12.13 18.31 -16.05
N THR A 898 13.36 18.60 -16.48
CA THR A 898 13.62 19.60 -17.52
C THR A 898 14.96 19.33 -18.22
N TYR A 899 14.94 19.17 -19.55
CA TYR A 899 16.09 18.75 -20.36
C TYR A 899 16.26 19.55 -21.66
N GLY A 900 17.50 19.57 -22.16
CA GLY A 900 17.89 20.25 -23.39
C GLY A 900 17.78 19.41 -24.67
N PRO A 901 18.32 19.94 -25.79
CA PRO A 901 18.35 19.27 -27.09
C PRO A 901 18.92 17.84 -27.08
N SER A 902 19.78 17.49 -26.12
CA SER A 902 20.41 16.16 -26.11
C SER A 902 19.44 15.02 -25.82
N VAL A 903 18.34 15.29 -25.09
CA VAL A 903 17.28 14.33 -24.78
C VAL A 903 16.15 14.41 -25.81
N PHE A 904 15.64 15.61 -26.10
CA PHE A 904 14.66 15.81 -27.16
C PHE A 904 14.77 17.21 -27.79
N VAL A 905 14.89 17.25 -29.13
CA VAL A 905 14.95 18.51 -29.87
C VAL A 905 13.55 19.09 -30.06
N GLN A 906 13.15 19.92 -29.09
CA GLN A 906 11.88 20.64 -29.02
C GLN A 906 11.70 21.65 -30.17
N ARG A 907 10.46 21.83 -30.64
CA ARG A 907 10.08 22.86 -31.63
C ARG A 907 10.47 24.29 -31.26
N MET A 908 10.52 24.62 -29.96
CA MET A 908 10.93 25.93 -29.47
C MET A 908 12.42 26.26 -29.67
N PHE A 909 13.24 25.27 -30.06
CA PHE A 909 14.66 25.48 -30.37
C PHE A 909 14.95 25.76 -31.86
N MET A 910 13.95 25.70 -32.75
CA MET A 910 14.18 25.85 -34.20
C MET A 910 14.64 27.26 -34.57
N ASP A 911 15.70 27.35 -35.39
CA ASP A 911 16.25 28.62 -35.89
C ASP A 911 15.20 29.45 -36.66
N PRO A 912 14.79 30.64 -36.18
CA PRO A 912 13.81 31.48 -36.89
C PRO A 912 14.29 32.01 -38.25
N ALA A 913 15.56 31.82 -38.62
CA ALA A 913 16.06 32.07 -39.97
C ALA A 913 15.69 30.97 -40.98
N GLN A 914 15.21 29.81 -40.53
CA GLN A 914 14.74 28.68 -41.36
C GLN A 914 13.22 28.50 -41.22
N PRO A 915 12.38 29.28 -41.92
CA PRO A 915 10.92 29.14 -41.86
C PRO A 915 10.41 27.77 -42.36
N GLU A 916 11.20 27.02 -43.12
CA GLU A 916 10.92 25.62 -43.46
C GLU A 916 10.97 24.66 -42.25
N CYS A 917 11.51 25.10 -41.11
CA CYS A 917 11.60 24.37 -39.84
C CYS A 917 10.55 24.82 -38.81
N GLU A 918 9.70 25.80 -39.12
CA GLU A 918 8.68 26.31 -38.20
C GLU A 918 7.71 25.18 -37.77
N GLY A 919 7.70 24.86 -36.48
CA GLY A 919 6.87 23.79 -35.91
C GLY A 919 7.40 22.37 -36.12
N LEU A 920 8.62 22.17 -36.65
CA LEU A 920 9.27 20.87 -36.66
C LEU A 920 9.96 20.57 -35.32
N GLU A 921 10.01 19.29 -34.95
CA GLU A 921 10.68 18.80 -33.75
C GLU A 921 11.24 17.39 -33.98
N GLY A 922 12.12 16.94 -33.08
CA GLY A 922 12.68 15.59 -33.07
C GLY A 922 13.23 15.14 -34.42
N ASP A 923 12.83 13.95 -34.87
CA ASP A 923 13.33 13.38 -36.12
C ASP A 923 12.96 14.19 -37.36
N ALA A 924 11.80 14.86 -37.37
CA ALA A 924 11.37 15.66 -38.52
C ALA A 924 12.29 16.88 -38.72
N ALA A 925 12.69 17.54 -37.63
CA ALA A 925 13.66 18.63 -37.68
C ALA A 925 15.08 18.16 -38.05
N GLY A 926 15.50 17.00 -37.52
CA GLY A 926 16.83 16.44 -37.78
C GLY A 926 17.01 15.94 -39.22
N ASP A 927 15.99 15.29 -39.79
CA ASP A 927 15.97 14.86 -41.19
C ASP A 927 15.82 16.05 -42.15
N ALA A 928 15.10 17.11 -41.76
CA ALA A 928 15.00 18.37 -42.51
C ALA A 928 16.27 19.24 -42.46
N LYS A 929 17.24 18.91 -41.58
CA LYS A 929 18.48 19.68 -41.36
C LYS A 929 18.24 21.09 -40.85
N CYS A 930 17.37 21.19 -39.86
CA CYS A 930 17.15 22.39 -39.07
C CYS A 930 18.32 22.66 -38.13
N ASN A 931 18.68 23.94 -38.00
CA ASN A 931 19.56 24.46 -36.97
C ASN A 931 18.82 24.60 -35.64
N ILE A 932 19.59 24.59 -34.54
CA ILE A 932 19.11 24.71 -33.17
C ILE A 932 19.66 26.02 -32.59
N VAL A 933 18.78 26.89 -32.10
CA VAL A 933 19.12 28.17 -31.48
C VAL A 933 18.56 28.20 -30.06
N ILE A 934 19.43 28.23 -29.07
CA ILE A 934 19.03 28.43 -27.67
C ILE A 934 18.75 29.92 -27.45
N ASN A 935 17.50 30.24 -27.11
CA ASN A 935 17.07 31.59 -26.77
C ASN A 935 16.66 31.65 -25.29
N PRO A 936 17.54 32.09 -24.38
CA PRO A 936 17.27 32.09 -22.94
C PRO A 936 16.00 32.86 -22.55
N ASP A 937 15.71 34.00 -23.17
CA ASP A 937 14.54 34.83 -22.84
C ASP A 937 13.22 34.07 -23.09
N LEU A 938 13.19 33.25 -24.14
CA LEU A 938 12.03 32.44 -24.51
C LEU A 938 11.89 31.20 -23.62
N LEU A 939 12.99 30.49 -23.37
CA LEU A 939 13.00 29.31 -22.50
C LEU A 939 12.63 29.67 -21.05
N ARG A 940 13.14 30.80 -20.53
CA ARG A 940 12.77 31.36 -19.22
C ARG A 940 11.28 31.66 -19.10
N SER A 941 10.66 32.13 -20.18
CA SER A 941 9.22 32.38 -20.21
C SER A 941 8.42 31.07 -20.12
N GLY A 942 8.84 30.04 -20.86
CA GLY A 942 8.25 28.69 -20.79
C GLY A 942 8.40 28.07 -19.40
N TRP A 943 9.61 28.00 -18.86
CA TRP A 943 9.86 27.44 -17.52
C TRP A 943 9.08 28.16 -16.41
N GLU A 944 8.88 29.48 -16.52
CA GLU A 944 8.09 30.25 -15.56
C GLU A 944 6.60 29.88 -15.60
N GLU A 945 6.03 29.65 -16.79
CA GLU A 945 4.64 29.20 -16.94
C GLU A 945 4.47 27.72 -16.58
N HIS A 946 5.41 26.85 -16.97
CA HIS A 946 5.40 25.42 -16.67
C HIS A 946 5.44 25.17 -15.16
N PHE A 947 6.39 25.77 -14.43
CA PHE A 947 6.55 25.53 -12.98
C PHE A 947 7.11 26.69 -12.15
N GLY A 948 7.88 27.63 -12.72
CA GLY A 948 8.58 28.68 -11.97
C GLY A 948 7.68 29.54 -11.09
N TYR A 949 6.46 29.81 -11.54
CA TYR A 949 5.46 30.54 -10.76
C TYR A 949 5.11 29.91 -9.40
N LEU A 950 5.35 28.61 -9.20
CA LEU A 950 5.16 27.94 -7.91
C LEU A 950 6.19 28.42 -6.88
N ARG A 951 7.40 28.77 -7.35
CA ARG A 951 8.44 29.39 -6.52
C ARG A 951 8.05 30.82 -6.12
N ASP A 952 7.43 31.58 -7.01
CA ASP A 952 6.87 32.91 -6.70
C ASP A 952 5.65 32.85 -5.78
N MET A 953 4.89 31.74 -5.80
CA MET A 953 3.88 31.38 -4.78
C MET A 953 4.52 30.84 -3.47
N GLY A 954 5.85 30.86 -3.38
CA GLY A 954 6.65 30.48 -2.23
C GLY A 954 6.61 29.00 -1.88
N TYR A 955 6.33 28.11 -2.84
CA TYR A 955 6.45 26.66 -2.61
C TYR A 955 7.92 26.21 -2.70
N ALA A 956 8.20 25.01 -2.17
CA ALA A 956 9.43 24.31 -2.49
C ALA A 956 9.34 23.79 -3.93
N VAL A 957 10.39 24.05 -4.69
CA VAL A 957 10.60 23.53 -6.04
C VAL A 957 12.04 23.03 -6.06
N VAL A 958 12.22 21.75 -6.39
CA VAL A 958 13.52 21.11 -6.58
C VAL A 958 13.42 20.42 -7.94
N VAL A 959 14.18 20.83 -8.95
CA VAL A 959 14.13 20.17 -10.27
C VAL A 959 14.61 18.73 -10.11
N GLY A 960 13.72 17.76 -10.38
CA GLY A 960 13.91 16.34 -10.10
C GLY A 960 15.01 15.72 -10.97
N GLU A 961 15.09 16.16 -12.22
CA GLU A 961 16.18 15.83 -13.14
C GLU A 961 16.44 16.98 -14.13
N PHE A 962 17.71 17.27 -14.36
CA PHE A 962 18.20 18.02 -15.51
C PHE A 962 19.63 17.60 -15.90
N GLY A 963 19.98 17.68 -17.17
CA GLY A 963 21.32 17.36 -17.66
C GLY A 963 21.40 17.30 -19.18
N GLY A 964 22.55 16.85 -19.69
CA GLY A 964 22.77 16.67 -21.13
C GLY A 964 24.24 16.52 -21.52
N HIS A 965 24.51 16.09 -22.76
CA HIS A 965 25.87 16.03 -23.32
C HIS A 965 26.31 17.42 -23.80
N LEU A 966 27.32 18.03 -23.18
CA LEU A 966 27.74 19.42 -23.47
C LEU A 966 28.14 19.62 -24.94
N ASP A 967 28.81 18.61 -25.50
CA ASP A 967 29.31 18.48 -26.87
C ASP A 967 28.31 17.79 -27.82
N TRP A 968 27.03 17.72 -27.46
CA TRP A 968 25.99 17.09 -28.29
C TRP A 968 25.99 17.65 -29.73
N PRO A 969 25.93 16.79 -30.77
CA PRO A 969 25.61 15.36 -30.71
C PRO A 969 26.81 14.40 -30.58
N GLU A 970 28.03 14.85 -30.23
CA GLU A 970 29.15 13.93 -29.94
C GLU A 970 28.82 13.05 -28.71
N ALA A 971 29.51 11.90 -28.60
CA ALA A 971 29.30 10.81 -27.62
C ALA A 971 27.89 10.18 -27.51
N SER A 972 26.89 10.78 -28.14
CA SER A 972 25.47 10.42 -28.09
C SER A 972 25.17 9.16 -28.92
N SER A 973 23.90 8.75 -29.03
CA SER A 973 23.56 7.55 -29.80
C SER A 973 23.99 7.63 -31.27
N VAL A 974 24.31 6.48 -31.88
CA VAL A 974 24.79 6.40 -33.28
C VAL A 974 23.81 7.02 -34.29
N ARG A 975 22.51 6.93 -33.97
CA ARG A 975 21.40 7.57 -34.71
C ARG A 975 21.50 9.09 -34.64
N ASP A 976 21.72 9.63 -33.44
CA ASP A 976 21.66 11.07 -33.20
C ASP A 976 22.94 11.77 -33.68
N MET A 977 24.10 11.15 -33.48
CA MET A 977 25.35 11.54 -34.18
C MET A 977 25.15 11.62 -35.70
N ALA A 978 24.45 10.67 -36.31
CA ALA A 978 24.20 10.69 -37.75
C ALA A 978 23.17 11.76 -38.16
N ARG A 979 22.02 11.82 -37.48
CA ARG A 979 20.90 12.72 -37.78
C ARG A 979 21.23 14.19 -37.50
N TRP A 980 22.06 14.49 -36.50
CA TRP A 980 22.39 15.85 -36.07
C TRP A 980 23.83 16.30 -36.36
N SER A 981 24.60 15.50 -37.12
CA SER A 981 25.99 15.79 -37.57
C SER A 981 26.26 17.16 -38.24
N HIS A 982 25.24 17.98 -38.47
CA HIS A 982 25.35 19.36 -38.96
C HIS A 982 25.37 20.43 -37.85
N ILE A 983 25.07 20.07 -36.60
CA ILE A 983 25.14 20.94 -35.43
C ILE A 983 26.57 20.91 -34.86
N THR A 984 27.14 22.09 -34.57
CA THR A 984 28.55 22.24 -34.13
C THR A 984 28.75 23.15 -32.93
N ASP A 985 27.67 23.68 -32.35
CA ASP A 985 27.73 24.92 -31.57
C ASP A 985 27.51 24.70 -30.07
N ASN A 986 27.73 23.48 -29.56
CA ASN A 986 27.50 23.06 -28.17
C ASN A 986 26.11 23.49 -27.65
N VAL A 987 25.05 23.24 -28.45
CA VAL A 987 23.71 23.77 -28.17
C VAL A 987 23.12 23.28 -26.85
N ASP A 988 23.54 22.12 -26.36
CA ASP A 988 23.09 21.61 -25.07
C ASP A 988 23.87 22.21 -23.88
N GLU A 989 25.18 22.50 -24.03
CA GLU A 989 25.91 23.35 -23.07
C GLU A 989 25.26 24.74 -22.95
N GLN A 990 24.89 25.36 -24.08
CA GLN A 990 24.17 26.64 -24.06
C GLN A 990 22.83 26.53 -23.32
N TRP A 991 22.10 25.43 -23.50
CA TRP A 991 20.84 25.17 -22.81
C TRP A 991 21.04 24.97 -21.30
N GLN A 992 21.98 24.11 -20.88
CA GLN A 992 22.28 23.87 -19.45
C GLN A 992 22.74 25.16 -18.75
N GLN A 993 23.60 25.96 -19.40
CA GLN A 993 24.04 27.25 -18.87
C GLN A 993 22.89 28.25 -18.70
N ALA A 994 21.95 28.29 -19.64
CA ALA A 994 20.77 29.15 -19.59
C ALA A 994 19.78 28.71 -18.48
N PHE A 995 19.60 27.40 -18.30
CA PHE A 995 18.70 26.83 -17.30
C PHE A 995 19.25 26.97 -15.87
N VAL A 996 20.54 26.68 -15.65
CA VAL A 996 21.22 26.92 -14.37
C VAL A 996 21.13 28.39 -13.98
N GLY A 997 21.36 29.32 -14.91
CA GLY A 997 21.21 30.76 -14.65
C GLY A 997 19.77 31.23 -14.41
N TYR A 998 18.76 30.41 -14.72
CA TYR A 998 17.35 30.67 -14.39
C TYR A 998 17.01 30.11 -13.00
N MET A 999 17.48 28.91 -12.67
CA MET A 999 17.31 28.30 -11.35
C MET A 999 18.01 29.12 -10.25
N ASP A 1000 19.23 29.62 -10.51
CA ASP A 1000 19.95 30.61 -9.70
C ASP A 1000 19.07 31.85 -9.41
N GLU A 1001 18.61 32.56 -10.46
CA GLU A 1001 17.79 33.76 -10.32
C GLU A 1001 16.48 33.54 -9.53
N LYS A 1002 15.87 32.37 -9.70
CA LYS A 1002 14.63 31.96 -9.01
C LYS A 1002 14.87 31.32 -7.64
N ASN A 1003 16.13 31.08 -7.25
CA ASN A 1003 16.50 30.29 -6.07
C ASN A 1003 15.76 28.93 -6.06
N ILE A 1004 15.92 28.15 -7.13
CA ILE A 1004 15.38 26.80 -7.31
C ILE A 1004 16.54 25.81 -7.20
N GLU A 1005 16.36 24.80 -6.37
CA GLU A 1005 17.35 23.73 -6.14
C GLU A 1005 17.16 22.61 -7.18
N ALA A 1006 18.13 21.71 -7.37
CA ALA A 1006 18.05 20.71 -8.43
C ALA A 1006 18.89 19.44 -8.19
N CYS A 1007 18.42 18.33 -8.73
CA CYS A 1007 19.13 17.06 -8.88
C CYS A 1007 19.66 16.92 -10.31
N TYR A 1008 21.00 16.81 -10.46
CA TYR A 1008 21.60 16.59 -11.78
C TYR A 1008 21.41 15.14 -12.26
N TRP A 1009 20.93 14.95 -13.49
CA TRP A 1009 20.87 13.66 -14.19
C TRP A 1009 22.09 13.48 -15.12
N SER A 1010 23.10 12.70 -14.72
CA SER A 1010 23.20 11.93 -13.47
C SER A 1010 24.62 11.90 -12.93
N ILE A 1011 24.83 11.26 -11.78
CA ILE A 1011 26.18 10.92 -11.29
C ILE A 1011 26.82 9.93 -12.26
N ASN A 1012 26.05 8.95 -12.74
CA ASN A 1012 26.46 7.92 -13.69
C ASN A 1012 26.82 8.50 -15.08
N PRO A 1013 27.99 8.17 -15.68
CA PRO A 1013 28.24 8.43 -17.10
C PRO A 1013 27.43 7.55 -18.06
N GLU A 1014 26.71 6.52 -17.57
CA GLU A 1014 26.03 5.52 -18.42
C GLU A 1014 24.76 6.02 -19.15
N SER A 1015 24.26 7.23 -18.84
CA SER A 1015 23.11 7.83 -19.55
C SER A 1015 23.45 8.10 -21.02
N GLY A 1016 22.67 7.54 -21.95
CA GLY A 1016 23.00 7.56 -23.38
C GLY A 1016 22.81 8.91 -24.06
N ASP A 1017 21.93 9.74 -23.50
CA ASP A 1017 21.48 11.05 -23.99
C ASP A 1017 21.94 12.22 -23.09
N THR A 1018 22.41 11.96 -21.86
CA THR A 1018 22.97 13.02 -20.99
C THR A 1018 24.38 12.79 -20.44
N GLY A 1019 24.89 11.55 -20.44
CA GLY A 1019 26.10 11.20 -19.70
C GLY A 1019 25.95 11.51 -18.20
N GLY A 1020 27.02 12.01 -17.57
CA GLY A 1020 26.95 12.33 -16.15
C GLY A 1020 28.05 13.25 -15.61
N LEU A 1021 28.12 13.36 -14.29
CA LEU A 1021 29.10 14.15 -13.52
C LEU A 1021 30.50 13.51 -13.47
N TYR A 1022 30.61 12.22 -13.82
CA TYR A 1022 31.86 11.57 -14.20
C TYR A 1022 31.91 11.39 -15.72
N ASN A 1023 33.12 11.33 -16.28
CA ASN A 1023 33.34 10.93 -17.67
C ASN A 1023 33.56 9.40 -17.77
N SER A 1024 33.22 8.79 -18.89
CA SER A 1024 33.62 7.41 -19.23
C SER A 1024 34.61 7.41 -20.40
N SER A 1025 35.39 6.33 -20.54
CA SER A 1025 36.13 6.04 -21.78
C SER A 1025 35.26 5.35 -22.85
N TYR A 1026 34.03 4.96 -22.52
CA TYR A 1026 33.05 4.43 -23.47
C TYR A 1026 32.74 5.44 -24.58
N HIS A 1027 32.66 4.95 -25.82
CA HIS A 1027 32.12 5.71 -26.95
C HIS A 1027 31.38 4.76 -27.91
N PRO A 1028 30.11 5.01 -28.26
CA PRO A 1028 29.27 4.03 -28.96
C PRO A 1028 29.75 3.61 -30.36
N VAL A 1029 30.69 4.36 -30.96
CA VAL A 1029 31.36 4.00 -32.23
C VAL A 1029 32.84 3.61 -32.05
N ASN A 1030 33.54 4.18 -31.05
CA ASN A 1030 35.01 4.18 -31.00
C ASN A 1030 35.58 3.30 -29.88
N ASN A 1031 34.82 3.08 -28.80
CA ASN A 1031 35.23 2.27 -27.66
C ASN A 1031 34.00 1.66 -26.99
N THR A 1032 33.47 0.57 -27.56
CA THR A 1032 32.24 -0.06 -27.07
C THR A 1032 32.46 -1.03 -25.90
N THR A 1033 33.72 -1.30 -25.51
CA THR A 1033 34.06 -2.24 -24.43
C THR A 1033 34.05 -1.62 -23.05
N ASP A 1034 34.28 -0.31 -22.94
CA ASP A 1034 34.48 0.35 -21.65
C ASP A 1034 33.18 0.88 -21.01
N TRP A 1035 32.03 0.39 -21.47
CA TRP A 1035 30.73 0.71 -20.84
C TRP A 1035 30.76 0.29 -19.35
N GLY A 1036 30.23 1.11 -18.45
CA GLY A 1036 30.29 0.84 -17.00
C GLY A 1036 31.65 1.18 -16.34
N VAL A 1037 32.58 1.82 -17.05
CA VAL A 1037 33.88 2.27 -16.50
C VAL A 1037 33.88 3.79 -16.32
N TRP A 1038 34.11 4.25 -15.09
CA TRP A 1038 34.13 5.68 -14.75
C TRP A 1038 35.58 6.18 -14.65
N THR A 1039 35.83 7.41 -15.10
CA THR A 1039 37.16 8.02 -15.15
C THR A 1039 37.24 9.23 -14.21
N THR A 1040 37.61 10.42 -14.70
CA THR A 1040 37.63 11.66 -13.90
C THR A 1040 36.26 12.33 -13.87
N PRO A 1041 35.96 13.15 -12.85
CA PRO A 1041 34.85 14.10 -12.88
C PRO A 1041 34.83 14.98 -14.14
N ASN A 1042 33.63 15.37 -14.59
CA ASN A 1042 33.44 16.35 -15.67
C ASN A 1042 33.39 17.75 -15.06
N GLU A 1043 34.55 18.42 -14.98
CA GLU A 1043 34.69 19.68 -14.25
C GLU A 1043 33.75 20.78 -14.78
N THR A 1044 33.44 20.83 -16.08
CA THR A 1044 32.48 21.82 -16.64
C THR A 1044 31.06 21.63 -16.09
N LYS A 1045 30.61 20.37 -15.90
CA LYS A 1045 29.31 20.08 -15.26
C LYS A 1045 29.33 20.41 -13.77
N TRP A 1046 30.44 20.15 -13.08
CA TRP A 1046 30.61 20.53 -11.68
C TRP A 1046 30.65 22.05 -11.48
N ASP A 1047 31.34 22.80 -12.34
CA ASP A 1047 31.37 24.27 -12.33
C ASP A 1047 29.96 24.89 -12.51
N MET A 1048 29.08 24.23 -13.28
CA MET A 1048 27.68 24.63 -13.36
C MET A 1048 26.90 24.38 -12.07
N LEU A 1049 27.15 23.24 -11.39
CA LEU A 1049 26.51 22.93 -10.10
C LEU A 1049 27.00 23.83 -8.97
N PHE A 1050 28.31 24.10 -8.87
CA PHE A 1050 28.84 25.05 -7.90
C PHE A 1050 28.18 26.43 -8.05
N ARG A 1051 27.98 26.88 -9.29
CA ARG A 1051 27.27 28.14 -9.61
C ARG A 1051 25.75 28.09 -9.44
N LEU A 1052 25.19 26.98 -8.97
CA LEU A 1052 23.80 26.83 -8.50
C LEU A 1052 23.72 26.75 -6.96
N TRP A 1053 24.87 26.64 -6.28
CA TRP A 1053 25.00 26.36 -4.85
C TRP A 1053 25.70 27.47 -4.03
N ASP A 1054 26.34 28.44 -4.72
CA ASP A 1054 27.04 29.63 -4.16
C ASP A 1054 26.11 30.79 -3.74
#